data_AF-A0A2G6MS97-F1
#
_entry.id   AF-A0A2G6MS97-F1
#
_cell.length_a   1.000
_cell.length_b   1.000
_cell.length_c   1.000
_cell.angle_alpha   90.00
_cell.angle_beta   90.00
_cell.angle_gamma   90.00
#
_symmetry.space_group_name_H-M   'P 1'
#
loop_
_entity.id
_entity.type
_entity.pdbx_description
1 polymer ?
#
loop_
_entity_poly.entity_id
_entity_poly.type
_entity_poly.pdbx_seq_one_letter_code
_entity_poly.pdbx_strand_id
1 'polypeptide(L)'
;MATGTITSLGLGSSIDLQGLLDTQKEADETIAKMALDEIEELQAEEKALSSVQSQLLSMKSSALNLSLSSTYLYRNVTSSNDDLAAATVLDGAQTGTHTVNTARLASASSYMSKGFAAKSSTVYVPTIQQSSDSYSSVTDTVLEEAQTLTIRYGDEDNLSTFTITGTPGGMSVEGLLSAINGDETINQYVTASTYEDENGIHIQIESATGATGEDSRVDVEGSEGVTAFTAPKEALSFTVGDGEVFTISMPAETSLQGFAERINEAEDNPGVTATVIYTGTGDNPYQLVLEADASGEDNRIAIIKQPGGLGLSQSNGEGYIMTGDNAISFETAVTIDGTNNTIIFEEVDGDGNAVSLTAQIDTKDYQTPAELAEAVEKAFENASKEDGNNKDYQVDIDADTGVMSISEAGTLKSVTLDWGNTDSTAAATLGFTESQTITPMDSSLNAMLTVDGITYQRQENTGVDGIIGDVSLKLYATGSFTITVENDTEDIVTEITSIVETYNTLLTEIDENDDYNEDEETWGSLAQSSAIRTLKQTLQDLMTTTVDTNGSITSLLDIGIEISGDGSLTLDEDTFNEKLSTSYDQIVALFKGTDDEKGLGDTFNESFGSYAYSGGYLQDEIDATEDKVKRLGEAYQEDMERIEKKYEIMAAEYTKLDSYLSEISSIESYIGTMLSTTKKDDD
;
A
#
# COMPACT_ATOMS: atom_id res chain seq x y z
N MET A 1 45.13 -60.45 -0.45
CA MET A 1 46.30 -60.08 -1.30
C MET A 1 47.55 -60.80 -0.80
N ALA A 2 47.77 -62.01 -1.31
CA ALA A 2 49.08 -62.60 -1.53
C ALA A 2 48.99 -63.23 -2.92
N THR A 3 49.30 -62.42 -3.92
CA THR A 3 49.27 -62.74 -5.35
C THR A 3 50.35 -63.75 -5.67
N GLY A 4 50.00 -65.03 -5.72
CA GLY A 4 50.77 -66.06 -6.40
C GLY A 4 50.13 -66.31 -7.77
N THR A 5 50.55 -65.59 -8.80
CA THR A 5 50.21 -65.90 -10.18
C THR A 5 50.92 -67.20 -10.57
N ILE A 6 50.20 -68.31 -10.61
CA ILE A 6 50.69 -69.58 -11.16
C ILE A 6 50.66 -69.44 -12.69
N THR A 7 51.79 -69.11 -13.31
CA THR A 7 51.86 -68.70 -14.73
C THR A 7 52.00 -69.84 -15.74
N SER A 8 51.79 -71.10 -15.36
CA SER A 8 51.68 -72.20 -16.34
C SER A 8 51.24 -73.48 -15.65
N LEU A 9 50.02 -73.94 -15.94
CA LEU A 9 49.59 -75.32 -15.75
C LEU A 9 49.79 -76.04 -17.09
N GLY A 10 50.49 -77.18 -17.11
CA GLY A 10 50.73 -77.94 -18.34
C GLY A 10 52.19 -78.32 -18.61
N LEU A 11 53.05 -78.40 -17.60
CA LEU A 11 54.46 -78.77 -17.81
C LEU A 11 54.68 -80.30 -17.86
N GLY A 12 53.68 -81.12 -17.49
CA GLY A 12 53.78 -82.59 -17.46
C GLY A 12 52.96 -83.37 -18.51
N SER A 13 52.02 -82.75 -19.23
CA SER A 13 51.17 -83.44 -20.22
C SER A 13 50.89 -82.57 -21.44
N SER A 14 50.70 -83.18 -22.62
CA SER A 14 50.41 -82.47 -23.88
C SER A 14 48.98 -81.88 -23.96
N ILE A 15 48.36 -81.55 -22.82
CA ILE A 15 46.98 -81.10 -22.69
C ILE A 15 46.95 -79.72 -22.04
N ASP A 16 46.31 -78.75 -22.71
CA ASP A 16 46.08 -77.40 -22.20
C ASP A 16 44.92 -77.38 -21.20
N LEU A 17 45.25 -77.65 -19.93
CA LEU A 17 44.26 -77.69 -18.85
C LEU A 17 43.78 -76.29 -18.44
N GLN A 18 44.60 -75.25 -18.63
CA GLN A 18 44.21 -73.87 -18.31
C GLN A 18 43.17 -73.36 -19.32
N GLY A 19 43.41 -73.55 -20.62
CA GLY A 19 42.45 -73.15 -21.65
C GLY A 19 41.10 -73.88 -21.53
N LEU A 20 41.09 -75.15 -21.11
CA LEU A 20 39.86 -75.89 -20.84
C LEU A 20 39.12 -75.34 -19.60
N LEU A 21 39.84 -75.02 -18.53
CA LEU A 21 39.26 -74.43 -17.32
C LEU A 21 38.64 -73.06 -17.60
N ASP A 22 39.35 -72.21 -18.37
CA ASP A 22 38.88 -70.89 -18.76
C ASP A 22 37.63 -70.97 -19.64
N THR A 23 37.60 -71.89 -20.61
CA THR A 23 36.43 -72.11 -21.47
C THR A 23 35.21 -72.57 -20.66
N GLN A 24 35.40 -73.45 -19.69
CA GLN A 24 34.30 -73.90 -18.82
C GLN A 24 33.82 -72.77 -17.90
N LYS A 25 34.74 -71.97 -17.35
CA LYS A 25 34.40 -70.81 -16.54
C LYS A 25 33.60 -69.80 -17.34
N GLU A 26 34.03 -69.48 -18.54
CA GLU A 26 33.34 -68.57 -19.44
C GLU A 26 31.92 -69.07 -19.76
N ALA A 27 31.75 -70.37 -20.04
CA ALA A 27 30.43 -70.96 -20.26
C ALA A 27 29.49 -70.86 -19.04
N ASP A 28 30.00 -71.11 -17.83
CA ASP A 28 29.21 -70.96 -16.60
C ASP A 28 28.89 -69.48 -16.32
N GLU A 29 29.84 -68.57 -16.55
CA GLU A 29 29.62 -67.12 -16.44
C GLU A 29 28.61 -66.61 -17.46
N THR A 30 28.59 -67.13 -18.70
CA THR A 30 27.59 -66.78 -19.71
C THR A 30 26.18 -67.11 -19.22
N ILE A 31 25.98 -68.27 -18.57
CA ILE A 31 24.68 -68.64 -18.01
C ILE A 31 24.27 -67.67 -16.90
N ALA A 32 25.20 -67.28 -16.02
CA ALA A 32 24.92 -66.29 -14.99
C ALA A 32 24.60 -64.91 -15.59
N LYS A 33 25.29 -64.49 -16.65
CA LYS A 33 25.08 -63.21 -17.33
C LYS A 33 23.71 -63.08 -18.00
N MET A 34 23.01 -64.17 -18.32
CA MET A 34 21.62 -64.10 -18.80
C MET A 34 20.68 -63.41 -17.78
N ALA A 35 21.00 -63.47 -16.48
CA ALA A 35 20.27 -62.73 -15.46
C ALA A 35 20.49 -61.21 -15.54
N LEU A 36 21.64 -60.75 -16.06
CA LEU A 36 21.89 -59.32 -16.29
C LEU A 36 21.04 -58.79 -17.45
N ASP A 37 20.88 -59.58 -18.52
CA ASP A 37 20.01 -59.22 -19.64
C ASP A 37 18.55 -59.06 -19.18
N GLU A 38 18.05 -59.98 -18.34
CA GLU A 38 16.70 -59.88 -17.74
C GLU A 38 16.59 -58.68 -16.77
N ILE A 39 17.64 -58.38 -16.00
CA ILE A 39 17.68 -57.18 -15.16
C ILE A 39 17.59 -55.91 -16.00
N GLU A 40 18.31 -55.84 -17.11
CA GLU A 40 18.30 -54.66 -17.99
C GLU A 40 16.91 -54.44 -18.60
N GLU A 41 16.23 -55.51 -19.05
CA GLU A 41 14.85 -55.45 -19.55
C GLU A 41 13.87 -54.97 -18.47
N LEU A 42 13.93 -55.52 -17.26
CA LEU A 42 13.07 -55.12 -16.14
C LEU A 42 13.34 -53.68 -15.67
N GLN A 43 14.60 -53.21 -15.72
CA GLN A 43 14.94 -51.82 -15.42
C GLN A 43 14.42 -50.85 -16.48
N ALA A 44 14.39 -51.26 -17.75
CA ALA A 44 13.75 -50.49 -18.82
C ALA A 44 12.23 -50.40 -18.60
N GLU A 45 11.58 -51.50 -18.23
CA GLU A 45 10.16 -51.55 -17.87
C GLU A 45 9.85 -50.65 -16.66
N GLU A 46 10.61 -50.76 -15.56
CA GLU A 46 10.47 -49.92 -14.36
C GLU A 46 10.53 -48.42 -14.70
N LYS A 47 11.49 -48.04 -15.54
CA LYS A 47 11.67 -46.66 -15.99
C LYS A 47 10.47 -46.17 -16.81
N ALA A 48 9.98 -46.98 -17.73
CA ALA A 48 8.81 -46.64 -18.55
C ALA A 48 7.54 -46.52 -17.68
N LEU A 49 7.30 -47.47 -16.76
CA LEU A 49 6.18 -47.42 -15.81
C LEU A 49 6.24 -46.18 -14.90
N SER A 50 7.43 -45.81 -14.42
CA SER A 50 7.64 -44.61 -13.59
C SER A 50 7.38 -43.32 -14.36
N SER A 51 7.69 -43.29 -15.65
CA SER A 51 7.38 -42.15 -16.53
C SER A 51 5.86 -42.00 -16.73
N VAL A 52 5.18 -43.10 -17.05
CA VAL A 52 3.71 -43.18 -17.12
C VAL A 52 3.07 -42.68 -15.82
N GLN A 53 3.57 -43.12 -14.67
CA GLN A 53 3.10 -42.69 -13.36
C GLN A 53 3.24 -41.18 -13.18
N SER A 54 4.40 -40.63 -13.55
CA SER A 54 4.67 -39.19 -13.42
C SER A 54 3.70 -38.34 -14.25
N GLN A 55 3.37 -38.79 -15.46
CA GLN A 55 2.40 -38.12 -16.33
C GLN A 55 0.97 -38.22 -15.81
N LEU A 56 0.57 -39.37 -15.25
CA LEU A 56 -0.72 -39.50 -14.56
C LEU A 56 -0.82 -38.58 -13.35
N LEU A 57 0.26 -38.41 -12.58
CA LEU A 57 0.29 -37.48 -11.44
C LEU A 57 0.21 -36.02 -11.90
N SER A 58 0.80 -35.68 -13.05
CA SER A 58 0.67 -34.34 -13.65
C SER A 58 -0.78 -34.07 -14.05
N MET A 59 -1.42 -34.97 -14.82
CA MET A 59 -2.83 -34.83 -15.18
C MET A 59 -3.76 -34.83 -13.96
N LYS A 60 -3.43 -35.61 -12.92
CA LYS A 60 -4.13 -35.58 -11.65
C LYS A 60 -4.10 -34.17 -11.04
N SER A 61 -2.96 -33.51 -11.06
CA SER A 61 -2.81 -32.16 -10.51
C SER A 61 -3.69 -31.16 -11.26
N SER A 62 -3.66 -31.17 -12.59
CA SER A 62 -4.52 -30.30 -13.40
C SER A 62 -6.01 -30.58 -13.20
N ALA A 63 -6.38 -31.85 -13.12
CA ALA A 63 -7.74 -32.26 -12.82
C ALA A 63 -8.20 -31.81 -11.42
N LEU A 64 -7.29 -31.79 -10.42
CA LEU A 64 -7.59 -31.25 -9.10
C LEU A 64 -7.89 -29.75 -9.19
N ASN A 65 -7.05 -28.99 -9.86
CA ASN A 65 -7.23 -27.55 -9.99
C ASN A 65 -8.58 -27.23 -10.65
N LEU A 66 -8.97 -27.98 -11.67
CA LEU A 66 -10.28 -27.89 -12.32
C LEU A 66 -11.46 -28.34 -11.43
N SER A 67 -11.22 -29.07 -10.34
CA SER A 67 -12.29 -29.42 -9.40
C SER A 67 -12.49 -28.40 -8.28
N LEU A 68 -11.54 -27.48 -8.10
CA LEU A 68 -11.60 -26.46 -7.04
C LEU A 68 -12.46 -25.27 -7.45
N SER A 69 -13.29 -24.79 -6.50
CA SER A 69 -14.11 -23.60 -6.74
C SER A 69 -13.28 -22.32 -6.96
N SER A 70 -12.11 -22.21 -6.32
CA SER A 70 -11.25 -21.03 -6.40
C SER A 70 -10.77 -20.74 -7.83
N THR A 71 -10.58 -21.77 -8.65
CA THR A 71 -10.16 -21.68 -10.05
C THR A 71 -11.13 -20.87 -10.90
N TYR A 72 -12.39 -20.76 -10.47
CA TYR A 72 -13.47 -20.11 -11.20
C TYR A 72 -13.87 -18.75 -10.60
N LEU A 73 -13.16 -18.28 -9.58
CA LEU A 73 -13.45 -17.00 -8.93
C LEU A 73 -12.70 -15.83 -9.53
N TYR A 74 -11.62 -16.05 -10.28
CA TYR A 74 -10.84 -14.96 -10.85
C TYR A 74 -11.64 -14.13 -11.85
N ARG A 75 -11.40 -12.82 -11.83
CA ARG A 75 -12.10 -11.82 -12.64
C ARG A 75 -11.11 -10.89 -13.31
N ASN A 76 -11.41 -10.56 -14.55
CA ASN A 76 -10.75 -9.48 -15.27
C ASN A 76 -11.65 -8.26 -15.31
N VAL A 77 -11.06 -7.07 -15.20
CA VAL A 77 -11.76 -5.80 -15.36
C VAL A 77 -11.07 -4.95 -16.40
N THR A 78 -11.84 -4.39 -17.32
CA THR A 78 -11.34 -3.51 -18.38
C THR A 78 -12.10 -2.19 -18.39
N SER A 79 -11.39 -1.13 -18.72
CA SER A 79 -11.98 0.18 -19.03
C SER A 79 -12.02 0.35 -20.53
N SER A 80 -13.11 0.92 -21.06
CA SER A 80 -13.15 1.29 -22.48
C SER A 80 -12.22 2.46 -22.81
N ASN A 81 -11.70 3.16 -21.79
CA ASN A 81 -10.77 4.27 -21.95
C ASN A 81 -9.87 4.44 -20.71
N ASP A 82 -8.67 3.88 -20.76
CA ASP A 82 -7.69 3.92 -19.67
C ASP A 82 -7.15 5.34 -19.39
N ASP A 83 -7.26 6.28 -20.34
CA ASP A 83 -6.90 7.68 -20.13
C ASP A 83 -7.91 8.41 -19.22
N LEU A 84 -9.14 7.88 -19.12
CA LEU A 84 -10.19 8.45 -18.26
C LEU A 84 -10.24 7.79 -16.89
N ALA A 85 -10.12 6.46 -16.84
CA ALA A 85 -10.14 5.70 -15.59
C ALA A 85 -9.53 4.32 -15.75
N ALA A 86 -8.93 3.84 -14.65
CA ALA A 86 -8.57 2.44 -14.46
C ALA A 86 -9.47 1.80 -13.40
N ALA A 87 -9.53 0.47 -13.39
CA ALA A 87 -10.29 -0.29 -12.43
C ALA A 87 -9.48 -1.50 -11.94
N THR A 88 -9.73 -1.91 -10.71
CA THR A 88 -9.30 -3.20 -10.16
C THR A 88 -10.53 -3.94 -9.64
N VAL A 89 -10.48 -5.26 -9.60
CA VAL A 89 -11.62 -6.11 -9.23
C VAL A 89 -11.15 -7.19 -8.26
N LEU A 90 -12.00 -7.54 -7.30
CA LEU A 90 -11.78 -8.69 -6.43
C LEU A 90 -12.33 -9.98 -7.03
N ASP A 91 -11.76 -11.09 -6.59
CA ASP A 91 -12.24 -12.42 -6.95
C ASP A 91 -13.72 -12.60 -6.55
N GLY A 92 -14.48 -13.26 -7.41
CA GLY A 92 -15.91 -13.53 -7.20
C GLY A 92 -16.83 -12.36 -7.53
N ALA A 93 -16.30 -11.20 -7.96
CA ALA A 93 -17.12 -10.09 -8.41
C ALA A 93 -18.11 -10.52 -9.50
N GLN A 94 -19.30 -9.90 -9.48
CA GLN A 94 -20.31 -10.16 -10.50
C GLN A 94 -19.84 -9.64 -11.86
N THR A 95 -20.01 -10.46 -12.90
CA THR A 95 -19.69 -10.06 -14.27
C THR A 95 -20.74 -9.10 -14.82
N GLY A 96 -20.33 -8.22 -15.72
CA GLY A 96 -21.21 -7.23 -16.31
C GLY A 96 -20.48 -6.00 -16.83
N THR A 97 -21.20 -5.19 -17.59
CA THR A 97 -20.72 -3.90 -18.10
C THR A 97 -21.51 -2.77 -17.46
N HIS A 98 -20.80 -1.81 -16.91
CA HIS A 98 -21.35 -0.62 -16.27
C HIS A 98 -20.96 0.63 -17.04
N THR A 99 -21.92 1.52 -17.29
CA THR A 99 -21.63 2.80 -17.93
C THR A 99 -21.30 3.83 -16.86
N VAL A 100 -20.10 4.39 -16.95
CA VAL A 100 -19.61 5.42 -16.03
C VAL A 100 -19.47 6.75 -16.78
N ASN A 101 -19.85 7.84 -16.12
CA ASN A 101 -19.56 9.19 -16.59
C ASN A 101 -19.06 10.03 -15.44
N THR A 102 -17.80 10.42 -15.50
CA THR A 102 -17.15 11.32 -14.54
C THR A 102 -17.40 12.75 -14.98
N ALA A 103 -18.26 13.46 -14.26
CA ALA A 103 -18.59 14.86 -14.53
C ALA A 103 -17.58 15.82 -13.92
N ARG A 104 -16.98 15.45 -12.79
CA ARG A 104 -15.97 16.25 -12.06
C ARG A 104 -15.05 15.32 -11.29
N LEU A 105 -13.76 15.68 -11.19
CA LEU A 105 -12.79 15.02 -10.33
C LEU A 105 -12.76 15.66 -8.95
N ALA A 106 -12.36 14.89 -7.94
CA ALA A 106 -12.07 15.44 -6.63
C ALA A 106 -10.84 16.34 -6.72
N SER A 107 -10.83 17.43 -5.97
CA SER A 107 -9.72 18.39 -5.91
C SER A 107 -9.42 18.78 -4.47
N ALA A 108 -8.16 19.10 -4.18
CA ALA A 108 -7.78 19.68 -2.90
C ALA A 108 -8.25 21.14 -2.78
N SER A 109 -8.53 21.56 -1.57
CA SER A 109 -8.78 22.97 -1.25
C SER A 109 -7.47 23.74 -1.25
N SER A 110 -7.45 24.93 -1.84
CA SER A 110 -6.25 25.78 -1.81
C SER A 110 -6.54 27.28 -1.77
N TYR A 111 -5.72 27.99 -1.01
CA TYR A 111 -5.72 29.44 -0.85
C TYR A 111 -4.39 30.02 -1.29
N MET A 112 -4.42 31.23 -1.83
CA MET A 112 -3.22 31.97 -2.21
C MET A 112 -3.21 33.34 -1.53
N SER A 113 -2.06 33.72 -0.99
CA SER A 113 -1.84 35.05 -0.41
C SER A 113 -1.74 36.11 -1.49
N LYS A 114 -1.75 37.40 -1.11
CA LYS A 114 -1.24 38.49 -1.94
C LYS A 114 0.23 38.25 -2.34
N GLY A 115 0.68 38.97 -3.38
CA GLY A 115 2.07 38.91 -3.84
C GLY A 115 3.06 39.65 -2.93
N PHE A 116 4.29 39.13 -2.86
CA PHE A 116 5.44 39.71 -2.19
C PHE A 116 6.66 39.76 -3.13
N ALA A 117 7.58 40.69 -2.88
CA ALA A 117 8.75 40.93 -3.72
C ALA A 117 9.77 39.77 -3.69
N ALA A 118 9.92 39.10 -2.55
CA ALA A 118 10.86 37.99 -2.35
C ALA A 118 10.34 36.96 -1.35
N LYS A 119 10.92 35.76 -1.37
CA LYS A 119 10.69 34.74 -0.32
C LYS A 119 11.10 35.21 1.09
N SER A 120 12.09 36.09 1.14
CA SER A 120 12.60 36.70 2.37
C SER A 120 11.85 37.96 2.77
N SER A 121 10.88 38.43 1.98
CA SER A 121 10.08 39.60 2.35
C SER A 121 9.39 39.36 3.69
N THR A 122 9.50 40.33 4.59
CA THR A 122 8.79 40.34 5.86
C THR A 122 7.30 40.40 5.59
N VAL A 123 6.56 39.37 6.03
CA VAL A 123 5.10 39.35 5.91
C VAL A 123 4.45 40.17 7.01
N TYR A 124 5.01 40.15 8.23
CA TYR A 124 4.53 40.94 9.35
C TYR A 124 5.54 42.02 9.75
N VAL A 125 5.33 43.22 9.21
CA VAL A 125 6.12 44.40 9.54
C VAL A 125 5.54 45.04 10.80
N PRO A 126 6.33 45.21 11.88
CA PRO A 126 5.85 45.82 13.10
C PRO A 126 5.56 47.30 12.87
N THR A 127 4.29 47.68 13.03
CA THR A 127 3.83 49.07 13.06
C THR A 127 3.58 49.56 14.49
N ILE A 128 3.63 48.63 15.46
CA ILE A 128 3.38 48.85 16.89
C ILE A 128 4.48 48.14 17.69
N GLN A 129 4.96 48.79 18.75
CA GLN A 129 5.93 48.27 19.71
C GLN A 129 5.44 48.57 21.13
N GLN A 130 5.46 47.58 22.02
CA GLN A 130 4.95 47.70 23.38
C GLN A 130 6.02 47.36 24.40
N SER A 131 6.05 48.08 25.54
CA SER A 131 7.01 47.79 26.61
C SER A 131 6.75 46.40 27.22
N SER A 132 7.82 45.64 27.40
CA SER A 132 7.76 44.30 28.00
C SER A 132 7.49 44.36 29.50
N ASP A 133 7.98 45.41 30.17
CA ASP A 133 7.67 45.67 31.58
C ASP A 133 6.45 46.58 31.72
N SER A 134 5.71 46.38 32.80
CA SER A 134 4.61 47.23 33.24
C SER A 134 5.07 48.26 34.28
N TYR A 135 4.32 49.35 34.42
CA TYR A 135 4.55 50.44 35.35
C TYR A 135 3.32 50.62 36.25
N SER A 136 3.52 51.06 37.50
CA SER A 136 2.40 51.27 38.44
C SER A 136 1.72 52.61 38.25
N SER A 137 2.39 53.57 37.61
CA SER A 137 1.88 54.92 37.35
C SER A 137 2.61 55.55 36.16
N VAL A 138 1.94 56.46 35.44
CA VAL A 138 2.57 57.28 34.39
C VAL A 138 3.70 58.19 34.89
N THR A 139 3.84 58.31 36.22
CA THR A 139 4.93 59.05 36.86
C THR A 139 6.19 58.21 37.11
N ASP A 140 6.13 56.90 36.91
CA ASP A 140 7.26 56.00 37.16
C ASP A 140 8.38 56.22 36.14
N THR A 141 9.63 56.03 36.57
CA THR A 141 10.82 56.24 35.75
C THR A 141 10.94 55.14 34.69
N VAL A 142 10.96 55.54 33.41
CA VAL A 142 11.17 54.66 32.25
C VAL A 142 12.60 54.72 31.72
N LEU A 143 13.28 55.87 31.84
CA LEU A 143 14.69 56.04 31.45
C LEU A 143 15.47 56.72 32.57
N GLU A 144 16.49 56.05 33.08
CA GLU A 144 17.47 56.63 34.01
C GLU A 144 18.39 57.64 33.31
N GLU A 145 19.14 58.43 34.09
CA GLU A 145 20.08 59.40 33.53
C GLU A 145 21.07 58.74 32.56
N ALA A 146 21.19 59.31 31.36
CA ALA A 146 22.03 58.83 30.27
C ALA A 146 21.64 57.50 29.61
N GLN A 147 20.55 56.84 30.05
CA GLN A 147 19.93 55.78 29.26
C GLN A 147 19.25 56.37 28.03
N THR A 148 19.21 55.61 26.94
CA THR A 148 18.63 56.05 25.67
C THR A 148 17.59 55.08 25.15
N LEU A 149 16.52 55.61 24.57
CA LEU A 149 15.55 54.88 23.76
C LEU A 149 15.68 55.38 22.31
N THR A 150 15.94 54.47 21.37
CA THR A 150 16.04 54.79 19.94
C THR A 150 14.84 54.21 19.21
N ILE A 151 14.07 55.08 18.56
CA ILE A 151 12.94 54.71 17.71
C ILE A 151 13.41 54.78 16.27
N ARG A 152 13.34 53.67 15.54
CA ARG A 152 13.54 53.62 14.09
C ARG A 152 12.18 53.57 13.40
N TYR A 153 12.00 54.42 12.39
CA TYR A 153 10.72 54.56 11.69
C TYR A 153 10.89 54.92 10.21
N GLY A 154 9.90 54.57 9.40
CA GLY A 154 9.88 54.78 7.95
C GLY A 154 10.37 53.56 7.14
N ASP A 155 10.65 53.78 5.86
CA ASP A 155 10.98 52.78 4.82
C ASP A 155 12.25 51.94 5.12
N GLU A 156 12.25 50.66 4.70
CA GLU A 156 13.35 49.69 4.83
C GLU A 156 14.66 50.24 4.25
N ASP A 157 14.59 50.95 3.12
CA ASP A 157 15.76 51.54 2.46
C ASP A 157 16.24 52.84 3.14
N ASN A 158 15.41 53.51 3.95
CA ASN A 158 15.68 54.84 4.51
C ASN A 158 15.12 55.04 5.94
N LEU A 159 15.42 54.10 6.85
CA LEU A 159 15.01 54.21 8.25
C LEU A 159 15.54 55.49 8.90
N SER A 160 14.61 56.32 9.37
CA SER A 160 14.91 57.47 10.23
C SER A 160 15.07 57.01 11.67
N THR A 161 15.88 57.72 12.45
CA THR A 161 16.11 57.38 13.86
C THR A 161 15.86 58.59 14.74
N PHE A 162 15.17 58.38 15.85
CA PHE A 162 14.96 59.38 16.88
C PHE A 162 15.41 58.81 18.22
N THR A 163 16.35 59.47 18.88
CA THR A 163 16.90 59.01 20.15
C THR A 163 16.51 59.95 21.28
N ILE A 164 15.87 59.39 22.30
CA ILE A 164 15.49 60.05 23.53
C ILE A 164 16.50 59.65 24.60
N THR A 165 16.99 60.61 25.38
CA THR A 165 17.94 60.36 26.48
C THR A 165 17.30 60.73 27.81
N GLY A 166 17.41 59.85 28.81
CA GLY A 166 16.92 60.08 30.16
C GLY A 166 17.56 61.30 30.80
N THR A 167 16.74 62.12 31.46
CA THR A 167 17.16 63.38 32.09
C THR A 167 17.82 63.16 33.46
N PRO A 168 18.61 64.12 33.97
CA PRO A 168 19.08 64.09 35.35
C PRO A 168 17.89 63.97 36.32
N GLY A 169 17.83 62.88 37.08
CA GLY A 169 16.70 62.54 37.96
C GLY A 169 15.69 61.52 37.38
N GLY A 170 15.97 60.97 36.19
CA GLY A 170 15.11 60.02 35.48
C GLY A 170 14.03 60.70 34.64
N MET A 171 13.58 60.05 33.58
CA MET A 171 12.44 60.43 32.76
C MET A 171 11.25 59.52 33.10
N SER A 172 10.08 60.08 33.35
CA SER A 172 8.86 59.31 33.62
C SER A 172 8.18 58.82 32.34
N VAL A 173 7.25 57.87 32.45
CA VAL A 173 6.39 57.42 31.33
C VAL A 173 5.70 58.62 30.65
N GLU A 174 5.05 59.50 31.41
CA GLU A 174 4.43 60.73 30.89
C GLU A 174 5.45 61.66 30.19
N GLY A 175 6.68 61.71 30.73
CA GLY A 175 7.79 62.46 30.15
C GLY A 175 8.22 61.89 28.80
N LEU A 176 8.25 60.56 28.66
CA LEU A 176 8.56 59.88 27.40
C LEU A 176 7.46 60.11 26.36
N LEU A 177 6.20 59.92 26.72
CA LEU A 177 5.05 60.19 25.84
C LEU A 177 5.07 61.63 25.32
N SER A 178 5.34 62.59 26.21
CA SER A 178 5.45 64.00 25.84
C SER A 178 6.65 64.28 24.92
N ALA A 179 7.78 63.59 25.12
CA ALA A 179 8.96 63.73 24.29
C ALA A 179 8.76 63.21 22.87
N ILE A 180 7.94 62.16 22.69
CA ILE A 180 7.59 61.61 21.37
C ILE A 180 6.50 62.45 20.70
N ASN A 181 5.34 62.59 21.36
CA ASN A 181 4.18 63.25 20.75
C ASN A 181 4.36 64.76 20.58
N GLY A 182 5.21 65.39 21.41
CA GLY A 182 5.49 66.81 21.37
C GLY A 182 6.58 67.23 20.38
N ASP A 183 7.32 66.28 19.80
CA ASP A 183 8.42 66.57 18.86
C ASP A 183 7.91 66.60 17.41
N GLU A 184 7.96 67.79 16.79
CA GLU A 184 7.48 68.04 15.42
C GLU A 184 8.19 67.22 14.34
N THR A 185 9.32 66.58 14.64
CA THR A 185 10.08 65.78 13.68
C THR A 185 9.60 64.32 13.61
N ILE A 186 9.10 63.78 14.73
CA ILE A 186 8.67 62.37 14.84
C ILE A 186 7.15 62.22 14.94
N ASN A 187 6.43 63.17 15.54
CA ASN A 187 5.00 63.01 15.86
C ASN A 187 4.05 62.90 14.65
N GLN A 188 4.54 63.19 13.45
CA GLN A 188 3.82 62.96 12.19
C GLN A 188 3.98 61.51 11.67
N TYR A 189 4.88 60.73 12.25
CA TYR A 189 5.22 59.36 11.83
C TYR A 189 4.97 58.33 12.93
N VAL A 190 5.16 58.71 14.20
CA VAL A 190 5.01 57.83 15.35
C VAL A 190 4.23 58.53 16.44
N THR A 191 3.29 57.83 17.06
CA THR A 191 2.59 58.23 18.28
C THR A 191 3.00 57.34 19.45
N ALA A 192 3.01 57.90 20.65
CA ALA A 192 3.20 57.15 21.88
C ALA A 192 1.98 57.28 22.79
N SER A 193 1.52 56.16 23.33
CA SER A 193 0.36 56.06 24.21
C SER A 193 0.65 55.08 25.34
N THR A 194 -0.31 54.90 26.24
CA THR A 194 -0.28 53.87 27.27
C THR A 194 -1.56 53.06 27.24
N TYR A 195 -1.46 51.77 27.56
CA TYR A 195 -2.60 50.92 27.90
C TYR A 195 -2.35 50.28 29.27
N GLU A 196 -3.36 49.68 29.90
CA GLU A 196 -3.25 49.11 31.24
C GLU A 196 -3.83 47.69 31.25
N ASP A 197 -3.03 46.73 31.71
CA ASP A 197 -3.41 45.33 31.90
C ASP A 197 -3.46 44.96 33.40
N GLU A 198 -3.62 43.67 33.71
CA GLU A 198 -3.62 43.17 35.11
C GLU A 198 -2.29 43.42 35.86
N ASN A 199 -1.20 43.66 35.13
CA ASN A 199 0.15 43.84 35.64
C ASN A 199 0.54 45.32 35.75
N GLY A 200 -0.17 46.22 35.08
CA GLY A 200 -0.05 47.67 35.20
C GLY A 200 -0.05 48.39 33.85
N ILE A 201 0.51 49.59 33.84
CA ILE A 201 0.55 50.48 32.67
C ILE A 201 1.70 50.06 31.75
N HIS A 202 1.40 49.81 30.48
CA HIS A 202 2.36 49.57 29.42
C HIS A 202 2.49 50.79 28.50
N ILE A 203 3.65 50.92 27.85
CA ILE A 203 3.92 51.97 26.87
C ILE A 203 3.75 51.38 25.49
N GLN A 204 2.96 52.03 24.63
CA GLN A 204 2.78 51.68 23.23
C GLN A 204 3.36 52.79 22.36
N ILE A 205 4.14 52.39 21.36
CA ILE A 205 4.70 53.27 20.33
C ILE A 205 4.25 52.71 18.99
N GLU A 206 3.53 53.49 18.20
CA GLU A 206 2.86 53.02 16.98
C GLU A 206 3.02 54.00 15.82
N SER A 207 2.82 53.52 14.59
CA SER A 207 2.83 54.36 13.41
C SER A 207 1.64 55.33 13.42
N ALA A 208 1.92 56.62 13.28
CA ALA A 208 0.91 57.67 13.23
C ALA A 208 0.08 57.66 11.92
N THR A 209 0.51 56.89 10.90
CA THR A 209 -0.15 56.84 9.59
C THR A 209 -1.31 55.86 9.53
N GLY A 210 -1.36 54.89 10.45
CA GLY A 210 -2.29 53.75 10.39
C GLY A 210 -2.09 52.83 9.17
N ALA A 211 -1.04 53.05 8.37
CA ALA A 211 -0.74 52.19 7.22
C ALA A 211 0.10 50.99 7.64
N THR A 212 0.06 49.92 6.84
CA THR A 212 0.81 48.67 7.05
C THR A 212 2.00 48.55 6.10
N GLY A 213 3.00 47.75 6.48
CA GLY A 213 4.16 47.44 5.63
C GLY A 213 5.38 48.30 5.96
N GLU A 214 6.47 48.11 5.20
CA GLU A 214 7.79 48.68 5.48
C GLU A 214 7.78 50.21 5.65
N ASP A 215 6.98 50.94 4.89
CA ASP A 215 6.86 52.41 4.99
C ASP A 215 6.32 52.90 6.35
N SER A 216 5.67 52.03 7.12
CA SER A 216 5.03 52.35 8.42
C SER A 216 5.66 51.59 9.59
N ARG A 217 6.86 51.05 9.38
CA ARG A 217 7.62 50.32 10.39
C ARG A 217 7.90 51.19 11.61
N VAL A 218 7.81 50.55 12.78
CA VAL A 218 8.25 51.08 14.07
C VAL A 218 9.08 50.01 14.78
N ASP A 219 10.33 50.36 15.09
CA ASP A 219 11.25 49.53 15.87
C ASP A 219 11.81 50.37 17.02
N VAL A 220 11.85 49.79 18.22
CA VAL A 220 12.20 50.53 19.44
C VAL A 220 13.27 49.75 20.19
N GLU A 221 14.44 50.37 20.34
CA GLU A 221 15.60 49.76 20.99
C GLU A 221 16.08 50.62 22.16
N GLY A 222 16.11 50.04 23.36
CA GLY A 222 16.65 50.65 24.57
C GLY A 222 18.13 50.33 24.79
N SER A 223 18.87 51.25 25.42
CA SER A 223 20.21 50.98 25.95
C SER A 223 20.16 49.97 27.11
N GLU A 224 21.32 49.45 27.54
CA GLU A 224 21.41 48.50 28.67
C GLU A 224 20.63 48.98 29.90
N GLY A 225 19.73 48.11 30.40
CA GLY A 225 18.87 48.38 31.56
C GLY A 225 17.59 49.17 31.27
N VAL A 226 17.29 49.48 30.01
CA VAL A 226 15.98 49.99 29.58
C VAL A 226 15.06 48.80 29.26
N THR A 227 13.76 48.94 29.52
CA THR A 227 12.77 47.90 29.17
C THR A 227 12.82 47.57 27.68
N ALA A 228 12.63 46.29 27.35
CA ALA A 228 12.53 45.87 25.96
C ALA A 228 11.18 46.29 25.38
N PHE A 229 11.17 46.63 24.10
CA PHE A 229 9.93 46.83 23.36
C PHE A 229 9.75 45.68 22.38
N THR A 230 8.55 45.13 22.33
CA THR A 230 8.20 44.02 21.45
C THR A 230 6.92 44.32 20.71
N ALA A 231 6.89 43.95 19.42
CA ALA A 231 5.66 44.00 18.66
C ALA A 231 4.67 42.92 19.14
N PRO A 232 3.35 43.20 19.11
CA PRO A 232 2.34 42.17 19.31
C PRO A 232 2.53 41.05 18.28
N LYS A 233 1.97 39.86 18.54
CA LYS A 233 2.02 38.75 17.58
C LYS A 233 0.71 38.72 16.81
N GLU A 234 0.79 38.46 15.51
CA GLU A 234 -0.40 38.08 14.73
C GLU A 234 -0.61 36.57 14.79
N ALA A 235 -1.80 36.11 14.41
CA ALA A 235 -2.10 34.70 14.22
C ALA A 235 -2.92 34.46 12.96
N LEU A 236 -2.68 33.32 12.31
CA LEU A 236 -3.52 32.78 11.25
C LEU A 236 -4.33 31.63 11.84
N SER A 237 -5.65 31.68 11.69
CA SER A 237 -6.54 30.61 12.11
C SER A 237 -7.31 30.05 10.92
N PHE A 238 -7.44 28.73 10.83
CA PHE A 238 -8.26 28.06 9.82
C PHE A 238 -8.74 26.68 10.29
N THR A 239 -9.78 26.15 9.65
CA THR A 239 -10.20 24.74 9.80
C THR A 239 -9.94 23.96 8.52
N VAL A 240 -9.92 22.63 8.64
CA VAL A 240 -9.99 21.69 7.52
C VAL A 240 -11.24 20.84 7.73
N GLY A 241 -12.22 20.94 6.83
CA GLY A 241 -13.50 20.24 6.96
C GLY A 241 -14.30 20.69 8.16
N ASP A 242 -14.82 19.72 8.91
CA ASP A 242 -15.49 19.87 10.21
C ASP A 242 -14.52 19.73 11.41
N GLY A 243 -13.20 19.75 11.14
CA GLY A 243 -12.16 19.64 12.15
C GLY A 243 -12.01 20.88 13.05
N GLU A 244 -11.23 20.70 14.11
CA GLU A 244 -10.90 21.74 15.08
C GLU A 244 -10.19 22.96 14.45
N VAL A 245 -10.29 24.10 15.12
CA VAL A 245 -9.58 25.33 14.71
C VAL A 245 -8.07 25.16 14.91
N PHE A 246 -7.32 25.25 13.83
CA PHE A 246 -5.86 25.37 13.87
C PHE A 246 -5.46 26.83 13.91
N THR A 247 -4.62 27.21 14.88
CA THR A 247 -4.13 28.59 15.04
C THR A 247 -2.61 28.61 15.12
N ILE A 248 -1.98 29.36 14.23
CA ILE A 248 -0.52 29.51 14.17
C ILE A 248 -0.10 30.98 14.35
N SER A 249 0.80 31.22 15.29
CA SER A 249 1.33 32.56 15.54
C SER A 249 2.33 32.99 14.47
N MET A 250 2.21 34.24 14.04
CA MET A 250 3.13 34.98 13.16
C MET A 250 3.81 36.10 13.96
N PRO A 251 5.01 35.86 14.52
CA PRO A 251 5.81 36.91 15.16
C PRO A 251 6.22 38.02 14.18
N ALA A 252 6.49 39.22 14.68
CA ALA A 252 7.05 40.30 13.85
C ALA A 252 8.37 39.88 13.18
N GLU A 253 8.68 40.49 12.04
CA GLU A 253 9.81 40.12 11.17
C GLU A 253 9.73 38.72 10.57
N THR A 254 8.61 38.01 10.70
CA THR A 254 8.47 36.72 10.03
C THR A 254 8.54 36.93 8.52
N SER A 255 9.44 36.21 7.84
CA SER A 255 9.51 36.21 6.37
C SER A 255 8.45 35.30 5.77
N LEU A 256 8.09 35.52 4.50
CA LEU A 256 7.13 34.68 3.78
C LEU A 256 7.51 33.18 3.81
N GLN A 257 8.78 32.88 3.56
CA GLN A 257 9.32 31.53 3.65
C GLN A 257 9.31 30.99 5.08
N GLY A 258 9.71 31.81 6.06
CA GLY A 258 9.71 31.40 7.46
C GLY A 258 8.31 31.10 7.98
N PHE A 259 7.28 31.81 7.51
CA PHE A 259 5.90 31.51 7.88
C PHE A 259 5.39 30.20 7.28
N ALA A 260 5.73 29.92 6.01
CA ALA A 260 5.40 28.63 5.38
C ALA A 260 6.02 27.44 6.14
N GLU A 261 7.30 27.56 6.51
CA GLU A 261 8.02 26.56 7.32
C GLU A 261 7.32 26.36 8.66
N ARG A 262 6.92 27.45 9.32
CA ARG A 262 6.24 27.42 10.62
C ARG A 262 4.88 26.70 10.58
N ILE A 263 4.13 26.81 9.48
CA ILE A 263 2.88 26.04 9.28
C ILE A 263 3.21 24.55 9.10
N ASN A 264 4.18 24.22 8.25
CA ASN A 264 4.54 22.83 7.96
C ASN A 264 5.18 22.09 9.15
N GLU A 265 5.86 22.83 10.04
CA GLU A 265 6.54 22.28 11.22
C GLU A 265 5.64 22.24 12.47
N ALA A 266 4.42 22.78 12.41
CA ALA A 266 3.49 22.73 13.53
C ALA A 266 3.02 21.29 13.81
N GLU A 267 3.16 20.82 15.06
CA GLU A 267 2.82 19.44 15.45
C GLU A 267 1.31 19.15 15.33
N ASP A 268 0.48 20.19 15.44
CA ASP A 268 -0.97 20.19 15.37
C ASP A 268 -1.52 20.58 13.99
N ASN A 269 -0.68 20.60 12.95
CA ASN A 269 -1.11 20.90 11.59
C ASN A 269 -2.20 19.90 11.12
N PRO A 270 -3.40 20.38 10.73
CA PRO A 270 -4.55 19.53 10.40
C PRO A 270 -4.49 18.86 9.01
N GLY A 271 -3.31 18.80 8.37
CA GLY A 271 -3.12 18.25 7.02
C GLY A 271 -3.13 19.31 5.94
N VAL A 272 -2.44 20.43 6.17
CA VAL A 272 -2.25 21.52 5.21
C VAL A 272 -0.78 21.72 4.91
N THR A 273 -0.42 21.69 3.63
CA THR A 273 0.91 22.03 3.13
C THR A 273 0.97 23.52 2.75
N ALA A 274 1.95 24.23 3.30
CA ALA A 274 2.25 25.63 2.98
C ALA A 274 3.48 25.74 2.07
N THR A 275 3.33 26.38 0.90
CA THR A 275 4.42 26.52 -0.09
C THR A 275 4.53 27.95 -0.63
N VAL A 276 5.74 28.47 -0.76
CA VAL A 276 6.00 29.76 -1.44
C VAL A 276 6.28 29.53 -2.93
N ILE A 277 5.35 29.96 -3.79
CA ILE A 277 5.44 29.85 -5.25
C ILE A 277 5.93 31.16 -5.87
N TYR A 278 6.61 31.06 -7.02
CA TYR A 278 6.95 32.20 -7.87
C TYR A 278 6.02 32.22 -9.09
N THR A 279 5.15 33.21 -9.17
CA THR A 279 4.14 33.35 -10.25
C THR A 279 4.68 34.07 -11.48
N GLY A 280 5.81 34.77 -11.37
CA GLY A 280 6.47 35.45 -12.48
C GLY A 280 5.72 36.68 -13.01
N THR A 281 4.76 37.22 -12.25
CA THR A 281 3.93 38.36 -12.63
C THR A 281 4.13 39.54 -11.67
N GLY A 282 4.24 40.76 -12.23
CA GLY A 282 4.33 42.01 -11.46
C GLY A 282 5.61 42.20 -10.67
N ASP A 283 5.63 43.26 -9.84
CA ASP A 283 6.76 43.59 -8.96
C ASP A 283 6.80 42.72 -7.69
N ASN A 284 5.74 41.96 -7.43
CA ASN A 284 5.55 41.10 -6.26
C ASN A 284 5.22 39.65 -6.67
N PRO A 285 6.17 38.90 -7.25
CA PRO A 285 5.91 37.62 -7.91
C PRO A 285 5.88 36.41 -6.97
N TYR A 286 6.08 36.58 -5.65
CA TYR A 286 6.06 35.47 -4.70
C TYR A 286 4.75 35.43 -3.91
N GLN A 287 4.12 34.26 -3.82
CA GLN A 287 2.87 34.07 -3.09
C GLN A 287 2.95 32.82 -2.21
N LEU A 288 2.38 32.88 -1.00
CA LEU A 288 2.16 31.71 -0.16
C LEU A 288 0.90 31.00 -0.61
N VAL A 289 1.00 29.70 -0.83
CA VAL A 289 -0.12 28.80 -1.11
C VAL A 289 -0.30 27.87 0.07
N LEU A 290 -1.53 27.78 0.56
CA LEU A 290 -1.98 26.77 1.51
C LEU A 290 -2.82 25.76 0.74
N GLU A 291 -2.48 24.48 0.79
CA GLU A 291 -3.19 23.41 0.11
C GLU A 291 -3.47 22.27 1.09
N ALA A 292 -4.70 21.74 1.07
CA ALA A 292 -5.04 20.56 1.85
C ALA A 292 -4.34 19.33 1.27
N ASP A 293 -3.78 18.47 2.12
CA ASP A 293 -3.05 17.28 1.68
C ASP A 293 -3.98 16.24 1.01
N ALA A 294 -5.26 16.26 1.39
CA ALA A 294 -6.30 15.39 0.85
C ALA A 294 -7.32 16.18 0.00
N SER A 295 -7.88 15.49 -1.00
CA SER A 295 -8.94 16.05 -1.85
C SER A 295 -10.33 15.93 -1.22
N GLY A 296 -11.29 16.65 -1.79
CA GLY A 296 -12.69 16.50 -1.41
C GLY A 296 -13.19 17.57 -0.47
N GLU A 297 -14.51 17.59 -0.28
CA GLU A 297 -15.22 18.61 0.48
C GLU A 297 -14.90 18.55 1.98
N ASP A 298 -14.66 17.34 2.50
CA ASP A 298 -14.38 17.12 3.92
C ASP A 298 -12.97 17.62 4.28
N ASN A 299 -12.15 17.97 3.28
CA ASN A 299 -10.82 18.53 3.45
C ASN A 299 -10.76 20.01 3.04
N ARG A 300 -11.91 20.69 2.99
CA ARG A 300 -11.96 22.11 2.64
C ARG A 300 -11.26 22.95 3.70
N ILE A 301 -10.29 23.76 3.29
CA ILE A 301 -9.70 24.78 4.15
C ILE A 301 -10.70 25.93 4.26
N ALA A 302 -11.02 26.33 5.48
CA ALA A 302 -11.76 27.56 5.74
C ALA A 302 -10.86 28.49 6.55
N ILE A 303 -10.34 29.53 5.90
CA ILE A 303 -9.60 30.58 6.61
C ILE A 303 -10.60 31.29 7.52
N ILE A 304 -10.38 31.15 8.82
CA ILE A 304 -11.12 31.92 9.80
C ILE A 304 -10.52 33.32 9.73
N LYS A 305 -11.20 34.18 8.97
CA LYS A 305 -11.02 35.61 9.12
C LYS A 305 -11.43 35.91 10.54
N GLN A 306 -10.46 36.03 11.43
CA GLN A 306 -10.71 36.59 12.74
C GLN A 306 -11.22 38.03 12.47
N PRO A 307 -12.39 38.44 12.96
CA PRO A 307 -12.50 39.80 13.44
C PRO A 307 -11.33 40.05 14.43
N GLY A 308 -10.80 41.28 14.48
CA GLY A 308 -9.69 41.54 15.40
C GLY A 308 -10.14 41.36 16.85
N GLY A 309 -9.39 40.59 17.64
CA GLY A 309 -9.32 40.58 19.11
C GLY A 309 -10.62 40.66 19.91
N LEU A 310 -11.08 39.53 20.47
CA LEU A 310 -11.74 39.47 21.79
C LEU A 310 -11.42 38.12 22.45
N GLY A 311 -10.41 38.09 23.31
CA GLY A 311 -10.15 36.93 24.17
C GLY A 311 -11.13 36.93 25.34
N LEU A 312 -12.11 36.04 25.36
CA LEU A 312 -12.97 35.84 26.53
C LEU A 312 -12.28 34.90 27.52
N SER A 313 -12.17 35.32 28.78
CA SER A 313 -11.73 34.43 29.87
C SER A 313 -12.91 34.10 30.79
N GLN A 314 -12.96 32.85 31.26
CA GLN A 314 -14.00 32.39 32.15
C GLN A 314 -13.85 33.07 33.52
N SER A 315 -14.88 33.80 33.95
CA SER A 315 -14.92 34.36 35.31
C SER A 315 -15.54 33.34 36.25
N ASN A 316 -14.69 32.61 36.98
CA ASN A 316 -15.02 31.81 38.18
C ASN A 316 -16.37 31.05 38.15
N GLY A 317 -16.74 30.47 37.00
CA GLY A 317 -17.88 29.56 36.88
C GLY A 317 -19.28 30.19 36.89
N GLU A 318 -19.42 31.50 36.66
CA GLU A 318 -20.74 32.16 36.60
C GLU A 318 -20.98 33.01 35.32
N GLY A 319 -20.02 33.06 34.39
CA GLY A 319 -20.16 33.74 33.10
C GLY A 319 -18.83 34.05 32.42
N TYR A 320 -18.89 34.67 31.24
CA TYR A 320 -17.73 35.17 30.48
C TYR A 320 -17.68 36.69 30.55
N ILE A 321 -16.49 37.25 30.76
CA ILE A 321 -16.24 38.69 30.81
C ILE A 321 -15.12 38.99 29.81
N MET A 322 -15.26 40.05 29.01
CA MET A 322 -14.12 40.57 28.24
C MET A 322 -13.05 41.08 29.19
N THR A 323 -11.79 40.72 28.94
CA THR A 323 -10.67 41.36 29.64
C THR A 323 -10.47 42.79 29.10
N GLY A 324 -9.90 43.67 29.93
CA GLY A 324 -9.92 45.13 29.73
C GLY A 324 -9.37 45.66 28.38
N ASP A 325 -8.55 44.89 27.68
CA ASP A 325 -7.96 45.27 26.37
C ASP A 325 -8.93 45.16 25.18
N ASN A 326 -10.16 44.66 25.40
CA ASN A 326 -11.13 44.24 24.39
C ASN A 326 -12.49 44.99 24.49
N ALA A 327 -12.44 46.24 24.94
CA ALA A 327 -13.60 47.11 25.18
C ALA A 327 -14.28 47.65 23.91
N ILE A 328 -15.61 47.52 23.80
CA ILE A 328 -16.42 48.11 22.71
C ILE A 328 -16.62 49.62 22.97
N SER A 329 -16.14 50.47 22.04
CA SER A 329 -16.36 51.92 22.10
C SER A 329 -17.67 52.36 21.43
N PHE A 330 -18.43 53.22 22.10
CA PHE A 330 -19.66 53.84 21.59
C PHE A 330 -19.53 55.35 21.37
N GLU A 331 -18.31 55.86 21.18
CA GLU A 331 -18.09 57.26 20.79
C GLU A 331 -18.72 57.60 19.42
N THR A 332 -18.83 56.59 18.55
CA THR A 332 -19.63 56.60 17.33
C THR A 332 -20.55 55.37 17.29
N ALA A 333 -21.52 55.37 16.38
CA ALA A 333 -22.40 54.22 16.19
C ALA A 333 -21.60 52.98 15.78
N VAL A 334 -22.02 51.84 16.31
CA VAL A 334 -21.44 50.53 16.05
C VAL A 334 -22.19 49.88 14.90
N THR A 335 -21.55 49.67 13.75
CA THR A 335 -22.19 49.11 12.55
C THR A 335 -22.08 47.59 12.49
N ILE A 336 -23.22 46.91 12.49
CA ILE A 336 -23.33 45.48 12.17
C ILE A 336 -23.87 45.34 10.75
N ASP A 337 -23.15 44.62 9.89
CA ASP A 337 -23.52 44.30 8.51
C ASP A 337 -23.27 42.83 8.17
N GLY A 338 -23.49 42.42 6.91
CA GLY A 338 -23.33 41.03 6.49
C GLY A 338 -21.91 40.46 6.58
N THR A 339 -20.92 41.26 6.99
CA THR A 339 -19.53 40.83 7.16
C THR A 339 -19.14 40.59 8.62
N ASN A 340 -19.90 41.12 9.58
CA ASN A 340 -19.60 41.02 11.01
C ASN A 340 -20.84 40.62 11.84
N ASN A 341 -21.97 40.26 11.24
CA ASN A 341 -23.18 39.95 11.99
C ASN A 341 -23.29 38.51 12.52
N THR A 342 -22.21 37.73 12.52
CA THR A 342 -22.26 36.30 12.86
C THR A 342 -21.35 35.98 14.03
N ILE A 343 -21.84 35.11 14.91
CA ILE A 343 -21.20 34.70 16.15
C ILE A 343 -21.25 33.18 16.24
N ILE A 344 -20.14 32.52 16.55
CA ILE A 344 -20.08 31.06 16.72
C ILE A 344 -19.72 30.74 18.18
N PHE A 345 -20.59 30.02 18.88
CA PHE A 345 -20.46 29.74 20.31
C PHE A 345 -20.77 28.26 20.60
N GLU A 346 -20.26 27.68 21.69
CA GLU A 346 -20.57 26.29 22.04
C GLU A 346 -21.53 26.18 23.23
N GLU A 347 -22.73 25.74 22.96
CA GLU A 347 -23.69 25.46 24.02
C GLU A 347 -23.54 24.03 24.53
N VAL A 348 -23.87 23.77 25.79
CA VAL A 348 -24.05 22.39 26.24
C VAL A 348 -25.50 22.00 26.19
N ASP A 349 -25.78 20.98 25.38
CA ASP A 349 -27.11 20.45 25.15
C ASP A 349 -27.71 19.81 26.42
N GLY A 350 -28.98 19.40 26.32
CA GLY A 350 -29.69 18.72 27.41
C GLY A 350 -29.06 17.38 27.85
N ASP A 351 -28.20 16.79 27.03
CA ASP A 351 -27.52 15.51 27.26
C ASP A 351 -26.09 15.69 27.80
N GLY A 352 -25.59 16.93 27.86
CA GLY A 352 -24.28 17.28 28.41
C GLY A 352 -23.15 17.36 27.38
N ASN A 353 -23.45 17.31 26.08
CA ASN A 353 -22.45 17.45 25.02
C ASN A 353 -22.28 18.92 24.62
N ALA A 354 -21.06 19.32 24.27
CA ALA A 354 -20.82 20.62 23.65
C ALA A 354 -21.28 20.59 22.19
N VAL A 355 -22.02 21.61 21.78
CA VAL A 355 -22.61 21.78 20.44
C VAL A 355 -22.28 23.18 19.95
N SER A 356 -21.66 23.28 18.78
CA SER A 356 -21.32 24.57 18.16
C SER A 356 -22.55 25.16 17.47
N LEU A 357 -22.94 26.36 17.87
CA LEU A 357 -24.10 27.11 17.40
C LEU A 357 -23.66 28.43 16.75
N THR A 358 -24.44 28.89 15.78
CA THR A 358 -24.21 30.16 15.09
C THR A 358 -25.34 31.15 15.38
N ALA A 359 -25.04 32.25 16.08
CA ALA A 359 -25.95 33.37 16.30
C ALA A 359 -25.75 34.45 15.23
N GLN A 360 -26.86 34.95 14.66
CA GLN A 360 -26.84 36.07 13.71
C GLN A 360 -27.49 37.32 14.32
N ILE A 361 -26.75 38.43 14.31
CA ILE A 361 -27.20 39.73 14.77
C ILE A 361 -27.89 40.49 13.63
N ASP A 362 -28.93 41.27 13.95
CA ASP A 362 -29.58 42.15 12.97
C ASP A 362 -28.60 43.21 12.44
N THR A 363 -28.56 43.38 11.12
CA THR A 363 -27.68 44.34 10.44
C THR A 363 -28.24 45.78 10.53
N LYS A 364 -27.57 46.63 11.30
CA LYS A 364 -27.85 48.07 11.47
C LYS A 364 -26.76 48.77 12.28
N ASP A 365 -26.87 50.08 12.40
CA ASP A 365 -26.06 50.90 13.29
C ASP A 365 -26.67 50.95 14.71
N TYR A 366 -25.93 50.44 15.70
CA TYR A 366 -26.28 50.45 17.12
C TYR A 366 -25.70 51.68 17.79
N GLN A 367 -26.54 52.49 18.44
CA GLN A 367 -26.14 53.80 18.97
C GLN A 367 -25.72 53.73 20.44
N THR A 368 -26.10 52.67 21.14
CA THR A 368 -25.85 52.54 22.59
C THR A 368 -25.47 51.10 22.96
N PRO A 369 -24.72 50.92 24.07
CA PRO A 369 -24.39 49.60 24.61
C PRO A 369 -25.63 48.72 24.81
N ALA A 370 -26.70 49.28 25.38
CA ALA A 370 -27.93 48.55 25.63
C ALA A 370 -28.62 48.05 24.35
N GLU A 371 -28.57 48.82 23.27
CA GLU A 371 -29.15 48.41 21.98
C GLU A 371 -28.40 47.23 21.36
N LEU A 372 -27.06 47.22 21.47
CA LEU A 372 -26.25 46.13 20.94
C LEU A 372 -26.37 44.88 21.82
N ALA A 373 -26.31 45.03 23.14
CA ALA A 373 -26.49 43.94 24.10
C ALA A 373 -27.81 43.18 23.86
N GLU A 374 -28.92 43.90 23.70
CA GLU A 374 -30.24 43.29 23.44
C GLU A 374 -30.27 42.51 22.11
N ALA A 375 -29.54 42.97 21.09
CA ALA A 375 -29.50 42.29 19.79
C ALA A 375 -28.62 41.04 19.81
N VAL A 376 -27.51 41.09 20.54
CA VAL A 376 -26.65 39.92 20.80
C VAL A 376 -27.44 38.89 21.60
N GLU A 377 -28.09 39.29 22.70
CA GLU A 377 -28.92 38.41 23.53
C GLU A 377 -29.97 37.65 22.71
N LYS A 378 -30.74 38.36 21.89
CA LYS A 378 -31.73 37.74 21.00
C LYS A 378 -31.13 36.80 19.98
N ALA A 379 -29.94 37.11 19.45
CA ALA A 379 -29.27 36.26 18.48
C ALA A 379 -28.90 34.90 19.10
N PHE A 380 -28.42 34.91 20.34
CA PHE A 380 -28.07 33.71 21.11
C PHE A 380 -29.30 32.86 21.46
N GLU A 381 -30.34 33.50 22.00
CA GLU A 381 -31.59 32.81 22.33
C GLU A 381 -32.25 32.19 21.10
N ASN A 382 -32.21 32.87 19.95
CA ASN A 382 -32.73 32.34 18.69
C ASN A 382 -31.93 31.12 18.23
N ALA A 383 -30.59 31.20 18.24
CA ALA A 383 -29.73 30.07 17.86
C ALA A 383 -29.93 28.86 18.77
N SER A 384 -29.96 29.08 20.10
CA SER A 384 -30.24 28.03 21.09
C SER A 384 -31.64 27.41 20.93
N LYS A 385 -32.63 28.22 20.57
CA LYS A 385 -34.00 27.75 20.33
C LYS A 385 -34.12 26.96 19.03
N GLU A 386 -33.40 27.35 17.98
CA GLU A 386 -33.36 26.61 16.71
C GLU A 386 -32.73 25.23 16.87
N ASP A 387 -31.72 25.11 17.74
CA ASP A 387 -31.11 23.82 18.11
C ASP A 387 -31.93 23.02 19.15
N GLY A 388 -32.97 23.65 19.72
CA GLY A 388 -33.92 23.00 20.64
C GLY A 388 -33.53 23.04 22.12
N ASN A 389 -32.43 23.72 22.47
CA ASN A 389 -31.90 23.82 23.83
C ASN A 389 -32.61 24.91 24.66
N ASN A 390 -33.17 25.94 24.01
CA ASN A 390 -33.98 26.99 24.63
C ASN A 390 -33.32 27.65 25.86
N LYS A 391 -32.02 27.95 25.77
CA LYS A 391 -31.31 28.64 26.86
C LYS A 391 -31.65 30.13 26.88
N ASP A 392 -31.66 30.66 28.10
CA ASP A 392 -31.95 32.05 28.42
C ASP A 392 -30.61 32.75 28.70
N TYR A 393 -30.29 33.73 27.86
CA TYR A 393 -29.02 34.45 27.87
C TYR A 393 -29.23 35.83 28.44
N GLN A 394 -28.23 36.33 29.16
CA GLN A 394 -28.16 37.72 29.58
C GLN A 394 -26.87 38.31 29.04
N VAL A 395 -27.00 39.39 28.28
CA VAL A 395 -25.87 40.14 27.75
C VAL A 395 -25.90 41.55 28.34
N ASP A 396 -24.79 41.97 28.95
CA ASP A 396 -24.62 43.35 29.41
C ASP A 396 -23.34 43.93 28.81
N ILE A 397 -23.36 45.22 28.48
CA ILE A 397 -22.18 45.94 28.01
C ILE A 397 -22.01 47.16 28.89
N ASP A 398 -20.92 47.21 29.64
CA ASP A 398 -20.62 48.33 30.53
C ASP A 398 -20.39 49.60 29.70
N ALA A 399 -21.16 50.65 30.00
CA ALA A 399 -21.20 51.85 29.17
C ALA A 399 -19.95 52.74 29.31
N ASP A 400 -19.17 52.57 30.38
CA ASP A 400 -17.97 53.35 30.66
C ASP A 400 -16.71 52.63 30.17
N THR A 401 -16.72 51.29 30.20
CA THR A 401 -15.57 50.44 29.88
C THR A 401 -15.73 49.62 28.62
N GLY A 402 -16.92 49.59 27.99
CA GLY A 402 -17.16 48.83 26.75
C GLY A 402 -17.13 47.31 26.90
N VAL A 403 -16.95 46.80 28.12
CA VAL A 403 -16.82 45.38 28.42
C VAL A 403 -18.18 44.70 28.30
N MET A 404 -18.29 43.74 27.38
CA MET A 404 -19.42 42.84 27.27
C MET A 404 -19.28 41.70 28.28
N SER A 405 -20.38 41.36 28.94
CA SER A 405 -20.51 40.17 29.77
C SER A 405 -21.69 39.35 29.29
N ILE A 406 -21.48 38.03 29.24
CA ILE A 406 -22.50 37.08 28.79
C ILE A 406 -22.66 36.03 29.86
N SER A 407 -23.89 35.81 30.28
CA SER A 407 -24.24 34.78 31.24
C SER A 407 -25.47 34.01 30.79
N GLU A 408 -25.55 32.75 31.20
CA GLU A 408 -26.80 31.99 31.14
C GLU A 408 -27.54 32.26 32.44
N ALA A 409 -28.87 32.27 32.42
CA ALA A 409 -29.64 32.01 33.62
C ALA A 409 -29.49 30.54 34.06
N GLY A 410 -28.28 30.11 34.47
CA GLY A 410 -28.01 28.77 35.02
C GLY A 410 -26.97 27.88 34.33
N THR A 411 -25.78 28.42 34.02
CA THR A 411 -24.52 27.72 33.65
C THR A 411 -24.26 27.41 32.15
N LEU A 412 -23.80 28.43 31.43
CA LEU A 412 -23.19 28.29 30.10
C LEU A 412 -21.82 27.62 30.19
N LYS A 413 -21.50 26.73 29.25
CA LYS A 413 -20.23 25.99 29.22
C LYS A 413 -19.24 26.47 28.15
N SER A 414 -19.66 27.20 27.10
CA SER A 414 -18.76 28.04 26.30
C SER A 414 -19.53 29.09 25.48
N VAL A 415 -18.94 30.27 25.29
CA VAL A 415 -19.30 31.16 24.18
C VAL A 415 -18.02 31.79 23.68
N THR A 416 -17.76 31.68 22.39
CA THR A 416 -16.72 32.46 21.72
C THR A 416 -17.42 33.51 20.87
N LEU A 417 -16.90 34.73 20.88
CA LEU A 417 -17.55 35.87 20.29
C LEU A 417 -16.46 36.84 19.86
N ASP A 418 -16.37 37.11 18.57
CA ASP A 418 -15.25 37.85 17.96
C ASP A 418 -15.78 39.10 17.27
N TRP A 419 -15.34 40.28 17.73
CA TRP A 419 -15.84 41.58 17.32
C TRP A 419 -14.85 42.74 17.65
N GLY A 420 -13.80 42.83 16.84
CA GLY A 420 -13.14 44.07 16.37
C GLY A 420 -12.28 44.93 17.31
N ASN A 421 -10.96 44.86 17.14
CA ASN A 421 -10.10 46.04 17.00
C ASN A 421 -9.38 46.03 15.63
N THR A 422 -9.35 47.18 14.98
CA THR A 422 -8.83 47.41 13.63
C THR A 422 -7.30 47.46 13.65
N ASP A 423 -6.65 46.36 13.29
CA ASP A 423 -5.79 46.25 12.11
C ASP A 423 -4.85 45.03 12.22
N SER A 424 -4.90 44.20 11.18
CA SER A 424 -3.99 43.10 10.83
C SER A 424 -4.07 41.77 11.61
N THR A 425 -4.99 40.90 11.19
CA THR A 425 -4.82 39.45 11.39
C THR A 425 -3.78 38.93 10.41
N ALA A 426 -3.15 37.79 10.69
CA ALA A 426 -2.21 37.22 9.74
C ALA A 426 -2.89 36.93 8.39
N ALA A 427 -4.19 36.58 8.41
CA ALA A 427 -4.98 36.40 7.20
C ALA A 427 -5.14 37.70 6.39
N ALA A 428 -5.38 38.84 7.05
CA ALA A 428 -5.47 40.14 6.41
C ALA A 428 -4.09 40.62 5.92
N THR A 429 -3.05 40.44 6.72
CA THR A 429 -1.65 40.74 6.39
C THR A 429 -1.20 39.98 5.15
N LEU A 430 -1.52 38.69 5.07
CA LEU A 430 -1.25 37.84 3.91
C LEU A 430 -2.25 38.07 2.77
N GLY A 431 -3.34 38.80 2.99
CA GLY A 431 -4.33 39.13 1.96
C GLY A 431 -5.17 37.95 1.48
N PHE A 432 -5.41 36.95 2.35
CA PHE A 432 -6.35 35.88 2.05
C PHE A 432 -7.78 36.46 1.97
N THR A 433 -8.35 36.47 0.77
CA THR A 433 -9.72 36.94 0.51
C THR A 433 -10.55 35.85 -0.17
N GLU A 434 -11.88 35.94 -0.10
CA GLU A 434 -12.79 35.00 -0.78
C GLU A 434 -12.63 34.97 -2.31
N SER A 435 -12.00 36.01 -2.89
CA SER A 435 -11.67 36.08 -4.33
C SER A 435 -10.27 35.54 -4.68
N GLN A 436 -9.49 35.06 -3.71
CA GLN A 436 -8.13 34.50 -3.90
C GLN A 436 -8.05 33.01 -3.54
N THR A 437 -9.11 32.25 -3.84
CA THR A 437 -9.05 30.78 -3.83
C THR A 437 -8.69 30.29 -5.23
N ILE A 438 -7.80 29.29 -5.32
CA ILE A 438 -7.40 28.70 -6.62
C ILE A 438 -8.56 27.81 -7.15
N THR A 439 -9.38 27.27 -6.25
CA THR A 439 -10.62 26.53 -6.55
C THR A 439 -11.84 27.36 -6.13
N PRO A 440 -12.87 27.55 -6.99
CA PRO A 440 -14.06 28.34 -6.64
C PRO A 440 -14.79 27.80 -5.40
N MET A 441 -15.14 28.66 -4.45
CA MET A 441 -15.89 28.30 -3.24
C MET A 441 -17.32 27.80 -3.50
N ASP A 442 -17.90 28.06 -4.68
CA ASP A 442 -19.31 27.78 -5.01
C ASP A 442 -19.57 26.36 -5.55
N SER A 443 -18.52 25.55 -5.74
CA SER A 443 -18.64 24.16 -6.19
C SER A 443 -18.01 23.20 -5.17
N SER A 444 -18.70 22.07 -4.95
CA SER A 444 -18.17 20.99 -4.13
C SER A 444 -16.82 20.50 -4.68
N LEU A 445 -15.88 20.18 -3.78
CA LEU A 445 -14.56 19.65 -4.12
C LEU A 445 -14.54 18.14 -4.38
N ASN A 446 -15.69 17.46 -4.22
CA ASN A 446 -15.82 16.03 -4.44
C ASN A 446 -15.81 15.66 -5.93
N ALA A 447 -15.28 14.49 -6.24
CA ALA A 447 -15.56 13.83 -7.51
C ALA A 447 -17.07 13.62 -7.65
N MET A 448 -17.59 13.82 -8.85
CA MET A 448 -18.98 13.55 -9.20
C MET A 448 -19.01 12.65 -10.42
N LEU A 449 -19.58 11.46 -10.24
CA LEU A 449 -19.70 10.47 -11.29
C LEU A 449 -21.10 9.86 -11.30
N THR A 450 -21.55 9.43 -12.47
CA THR A 450 -22.79 8.65 -12.61
C THR A 450 -22.44 7.24 -13.06
N VAL A 451 -22.98 6.23 -12.38
CA VAL A 451 -22.87 4.83 -12.78
C VAL A 451 -24.27 4.29 -13.04
N ASP A 452 -24.50 3.81 -14.27
CA ASP A 452 -25.80 3.32 -14.74
C ASP A 452 -26.97 4.29 -14.47
N GLY A 453 -26.68 5.59 -14.55
CA GLY A 453 -27.64 6.68 -14.34
C GLY A 453 -27.82 7.13 -12.89
N ILE A 454 -27.16 6.50 -11.91
CA ILE A 454 -27.18 6.90 -10.51
C ILE A 454 -25.97 7.78 -10.21
N THR A 455 -26.17 8.95 -9.61
CA THR A 455 -25.11 9.89 -9.26
C THR A 455 -24.50 9.57 -7.90
N TYR A 456 -23.17 9.59 -7.85
CA TYR A 456 -22.36 9.41 -6.65
C TYR A 456 -21.40 10.58 -6.47
N GLN A 457 -21.03 10.83 -5.22
CA GLN A 457 -19.94 11.73 -4.87
C GLN A 457 -18.86 10.98 -4.09
N ARG A 458 -17.59 11.35 -4.29
CA ARG A 458 -16.44 10.76 -3.61
C ARG A 458 -15.42 11.84 -3.25
N GLN A 459 -14.81 11.69 -2.07
CA GLN A 459 -13.76 12.60 -1.58
C GLN A 459 -12.47 12.45 -2.39
N GLU A 460 -12.22 11.26 -2.96
CA GLU A 460 -11.00 10.93 -3.69
C GLU A 460 -11.27 10.49 -5.13
N ASN A 461 -10.22 10.57 -5.96
CA ASN A 461 -10.19 10.02 -7.31
C ASN A 461 -9.60 8.60 -7.36
N THR A 462 -9.11 8.08 -6.24
CA THR A 462 -8.52 6.74 -6.09
C THR A 462 -9.31 5.94 -5.06
N GLY A 463 -9.32 4.62 -5.17
CA GLY A 463 -10.04 3.79 -4.19
C GLY A 463 -11.55 4.07 -4.20
N VAL A 464 -12.11 4.39 -5.37
CA VAL A 464 -13.53 4.69 -5.50
C VAL A 464 -14.32 3.39 -5.46
N ASP A 465 -14.67 2.98 -4.24
CA ASP A 465 -15.27 1.69 -3.93
C ASP A 465 -16.79 1.78 -3.70
N GLY A 466 -17.43 0.61 -3.66
CA GLY A 466 -18.83 0.44 -3.26
C GLY A 466 -19.85 1.03 -4.22
N ILE A 467 -19.43 1.35 -5.46
CA ILE A 467 -20.33 1.81 -6.53
C ILE A 467 -20.69 0.66 -7.47
N ILE A 468 -19.67 -0.07 -7.92
CA ILE A 468 -19.80 -1.22 -8.83
C ILE A 468 -19.34 -2.46 -8.06
N GLY A 469 -20.21 -3.03 -7.23
CA GLY A 469 -19.90 -4.25 -6.46
C GLY A 469 -18.49 -4.25 -5.84
N ASP A 470 -17.71 -5.28 -6.15
CA ASP A 470 -16.33 -5.48 -5.70
C ASP A 470 -15.26 -4.89 -6.66
N VAL A 471 -15.62 -3.84 -7.40
CA VAL A 471 -14.72 -3.07 -8.27
C VAL A 471 -14.30 -1.77 -7.59
N SER A 472 -13.00 -1.49 -7.62
CA SER A 472 -12.41 -0.22 -7.21
C SER A 472 -12.04 0.60 -8.44
N LEU A 473 -12.47 1.87 -8.49
CA LEU A 473 -12.14 2.76 -9.59
C LEU A 473 -11.03 3.75 -9.23
N LYS A 474 -10.23 4.10 -10.24
CA LYS A 474 -9.30 5.21 -10.22
C LYS A 474 -9.58 6.14 -11.40
N LEU A 475 -9.95 7.38 -11.10
CA LEU A 475 -10.38 8.39 -12.05
C LEU A 475 -9.21 9.32 -12.40
N TYR A 476 -8.96 9.53 -13.70
CA TYR A 476 -7.89 10.39 -14.20
C TYR A 476 -8.41 11.65 -14.90
N ALA A 477 -9.59 11.57 -15.53
CA ALA A 477 -10.18 12.67 -16.27
C ALA A 477 -11.72 12.59 -16.30
N THR A 478 -12.36 13.70 -16.66
CA THR A 478 -13.80 13.77 -16.90
C THR A 478 -14.15 13.16 -18.25
N GLY A 479 -15.29 12.47 -18.34
CA GLY A 479 -15.76 11.86 -19.59
C GLY A 479 -16.60 10.61 -19.32
N SER A 480 -17.08 9.99 -20.39
CA SER A 480 -17.87 8.76 -20.34
C SER A 480 -17.07 7.56 -20.86
N PHE A 481 -17.14 6.46 -20.12
CA PHE A 481 -16.48 5.19 -20.42
C PHE A 481 -17.32 4.04 -19.87
N THR A 482 -16.99 2.80 -20.21
CA THR A 482 -17.58 1.60 -19.61
C THR A 482 -16.54 0.84 -18.83
N ILE A 483 -16.96 0.25 -17.72
CA ILE A 483 -16.18 -0.74 -16.97
C ILE A 483 -16.82 -2.10 -17.20
N THR A 484 -16.05 -3.04 -17.73
CA THR A 484 -16.51 -4.41 -17.99
C THR A 484 -15.77 -5.37 -17.08
N VAL A 485 -16.52 -6.11 -16.28
CA VAL A 485 -16.02 -7.24 -15.48
C VAL A 485 -16.37 -8.53 -16.18
N GLU A 486 -15.37 -9.35 -16.45
CA GLU A 486 -15.48 -10.64 -17.14
C GLU A 486 -14.82 -11.75 -16.32
N ASN A 487 -15.17 -13.00 -16.60
CA ASN A 487 -14.49 -14.13 -16.00
C ASN A 487 -13.05 -14.19 -16.52
N ASP A 488 -12.09 -14.42 -15.63
CA ASP A 488 -10.76 -14.82 -16.07
C ASP A 488 -10.75 -16.30 -16.41
N THR A 489 -10.31 -16.63 -17.62
CA THR A 489 -10.32 -17.99 -18.17
C THR A 489 -8.93 -18.54 -18.41
N GLU A 490 -7.87 -17.78 -18.14
CA GLU A 490 -6.48 -18.14 -18.50
C GLU A 490 -6.04 -19.43 -17.79
N ASP A 491 -6.30 -19.53 -16.49
CA ASP A 491 -5.99 -20.74 -15.70
C ASP A 491 -6.78 -21.96 -16.20
N ILE A 492 -8.06 -21.78 -16.55
CA ILE A 492 -8.91 -22.87 -17.05
C ILE A 492 -8.35 -23.40 -18.38
N VAL A 493 -7.99 -22.50 -19.30
CA VAL A 493 -7.35 -22.87 -20.57
C VAL A 493 -6.04 -23.60 -20.34
N THR A 494 -5.21 -23.08 -19.44
CA THR A 494 -3.91 -23.69 -19.10
C THR A 494 -4.07 -25.12 -18.58
N GLU A 495 -4.99 -25.36 -17.64
CA GLU A 495 -5.17 -26.69 -17.07
C GLU A 495 -5.75 -27.69 -18.06
N ILE A 496 -6.67 -27.27 -18.94
CA ILE A 496 -7.24 -28.14 -19.98
C ILE A 496 -6.20 -28.49 -21.04
N THR A 497 -5.45 -27.50 -21.53
CA THR A 497 -4.36 -27.75 -22.48
C THR A 497 -3.33 -28.69 -21.88
N SER A 498 -2.96 -28.51 -20.61
CA SER A 498 -2.01 -29.39 -19.93
C SER A 498 -2.51 -30.85 -19.86
N ILE A 499 -3.80 -31.07 -19.59
CA ILE A 499 -4.39 -32.42 -19.61
C ILE A 499 -4.30 -33.03 -21.01
N VAL A 500 -4.68 -32.29 -22.05
CA VAL A 500 -4.67 -32.78 -23.44
C VAL A 500 -3.24 -33.13 -23.90
N GLU A 501 -2.27 -32.25 -23.66
CA GLU A 501 -0.88 -32.46 -24.03
C GLU A 501 -0.24 -33.63 -23.26
N THR A 502 -0.47 -33.69 -21.95
CA THR A 502 0.07 -34.77 -21.11
C THR A 502 -0.56 -36.10 -21.47
N TYR A 503 -1.87 -36.14 -21.77
CA TYR A 503 -2.56 -37.34 -22.24
C TYR A 503 -1.97 -37.84 -23.56
N ASN A 504 -1.73 -36.95 -24.53
CA ASN A 504 -1.18 -37.33 -25.83
C ASN A 504 0.27 -37.81 -25.73
N THR A 505 1.05 -37.15 -24.87
CA THR A 505 2.42 -37.58 -24.56
C THR A 505 2.41 -38.98 -23.95
N LEU A 506 1.49 -39.22 -23.01
CA LEU A 506 1.32 -40.52 -22.37
C LEU A 506 0.92 -41.61 -23.36
N LEU A 507 -0.05 -41.33 -24.22
CA LEU A 507 -0.50 -42.29 -25.22
C LEU A 507 0.66 -42.66 -26.15
N THR A 508 1.41 -41.67 -26.62
CA THR A 508 2.59 -41.85 -27.48
C THR A 508 3.65 -42.68 -26.80
N GLU A 509 4.00 -42.36 -25.56
CA GLU A 509 5.01 -43.09 -24.80
C GLU A 509 4.60 -44.54 -24.55
N ILE A 510 3.32 -44.78 -24.23
CA ILE A 510 2.83 -46.14 -24.06
C ILE A 510 2.92 -46.89 -25.39
N ASP A 511 2.47 -46.31 -26.51
CA ASP A 511 2.49 -46.98 -27.82
C ASP A 511 3.92 -47.30 -28.27
N GLU A 512 4.86 -46.37 -28.12
CA GLU A 512 6.28 -46.59 -28.44
C GLU A 512 6.92 -47.71 -27.60
N ASN A 513 6.42 -47.93 -26.37
CA ASN A 513 6.95 -48.96 -25.47
C ASN A 513 6.12 -50.25 -25.43
N ASP A 514 4.95 -50.32 -26.06
CA ASP A 514 4.08 -51.50 -26.11
C ASP A 514 4.26 -52.29 -27.43
N ASP A 515 4.76 -51.62 -28.48
CA ASP A 515 4.92 -52.20 -29.82
C ASP A 515 6.19 -53.06 -29.99
N TYR A 516 6.15 -53.95 -30.99
CA TYR A 516 7.31 -54.76 -31.39
C TYR A 516 8.24 -53.94 -32.28
N ASN A 517 9.51 -53.79 -31.89
CA ASN A 517 10.53 -53.13 -32.67
C ASN A 517 11.13 -54.11 -33.69
N GLU A 518 10.77 -53.94 -34.98
CA GLU A 518 11.29 -54.79 -36.05
C GLU A 518 12.81 -54.64 -36.27
N ASP A 519 13.39 -53.47 -35.99
CA ASP A 519 14.82 -53.20 -36.19
C ASP A 519 15.68 -53.84 -35.08
N GLU A 520 15.16 -53.90 -33.86
CA GLU A 520 15.85 -54.49 -32.69
C GLU A 520 15.48 -55.96 -32.47
N GLU A 521 14.49 -56.48 -33.21
CA GLU A 521 13.90 -57.81 -33.04
C GLU A 521 13.41 -58.09 -31.59
N THR A 522 12.96 -57.05 -30.89
CA THR A 522 12.53 -57.08 -29.49
C THR A 522 11.17 -56.44 -29.29
N TRP A 523 10.44 -56.91 -28.27
CA TRP A 523 9.23 -56.22 -27.81
C TRP A 523 9.61 -54.98 -27.01
N GLY A 524 8.79 -53.93 -27.09
CA GLY A 524 8.92 -52.76 -26.23
C GLY A 524 8.80 -53.09 -24.75
N SER A 525 9.36 -52.23 -23.90
CA SER A 525 9.51 -52.45 -22.46
C SER A 525 8.17 -52.63 -21.70
N LEU A 526 7.06 -52.14 -22.25
CA LEU A 526 5.72 -52.21 -21.66
C LEU A 526 4.82 -53.28 -22.31
N ALA A 527 5.29 -53.98 -23.35
CA ALA A 527 4.47 -54.92 -24.14
C ALA A 527 3.81 -56.03 -23.29
N GLN A 528 4.43 -56.41 -22.17
CA GLN A 528 3.92 -57.44 -21.27
C GLN A 528 3.09 -56.89 -20.11
N SER A 529 3.15 -55.58 -19.83
CA SER A 529 2.48 -54.96 -18.70
C SER A 529 0.95 -55.07 -18.83
N SER A 530 0.35 -55.66 -17.79
CA SER A 530 -1.11 -55.77 -17.70
C SER A 530 -1.74 -54.50 -17.15
N ALA A 531 -1.03 -53.74 -16.32
CA ALA A 531 -1.52 -52.47 -15.82
C ALA A 531 -1.62 -51.44 -16.95
N ILE A 532 -0.66 -51.40 -17.86
CA ILE A 532 -0.65 -50.48 -19.01
C ILE A 532 -1.83 -50.73 -19.97
N ARG A 533 -2.13 -51.99 -20.30
CA ARG A 533 -3.32 -52.33 -21.11
C ARG A 533 -4.62 -51.89 -20.44
N THR A 534 -4.71 -52.06 -19.11
CA THR A 534 -5.90 -51.65 -18.34
C THR A 534 -5.98 -50.12 -18.24
N LEU A 535 -4.84 -49.46 -18.12
CA LEU A 535 -4.73 -48.00 -18.10
C LEU A 535 -5.21 -47.41 -19.42
N LYS A 536 -4.74 -47.92 -20.57
CA LYS A 536 -5.20 -47.50 -21.92
C LYS A 536 -6.74 -47.52 -22.02
N GLN A 537 -7.38 -48.63 -21.60
CA GLN A 537 -8.84 -48.73 -21.59
C GLN A 537 -9.48 -47.72 -20.64
N THR A 538 -8.95 -47.56 -19.43
CA THR A 538 -9.48 -46.61 -18.43
C THR A 538 -9.39 -45.18 -18.93
N LEU A 539 -8.27 -44.79 -19.54
CA LEU A 539 -8.06 -43.47 -20.12
C LEU A 539 -9.09 -43.18 -21.23
N GLN A 540 -9.33 -44.14 -22.12
CA GLN A 540 -10.34 -44.02 -23.18
C GLN A 540 -11.77 -43.90 -22.62
N ASP A 541 -12.11 -44.70 -21.61
CA ASP A 541 -13.42 -44.64 -20.94
C ASP A 541 -13.61 -43.28 -20.21
N LEU A 542 -12.54 -42.77 -19.61
CA LEU A 542 -12.53 -41.51 -18.88
C LEU A 542 -12.75 -40.31 -19.82
N MET A 543 -12.06 -40.27 -20.96
CA MET A 543 -12.21 -39.17 -21.93
C MET A 543 -13.57 -39.16 -22.64
N THR A 544 -14.29 -40.28 -22.63
CA THR A 544 -15.66 -40.39 -23.17
C THR A 544 -16.74 -40.30 -22.11
N THR A 545 -16.36 -40.03 -20.86
CA THR A 545 -17.30 -39.89 -19.75
C THR A 545 -18.21 -38.67 -19.94
N THR A 546 -19.48 -38.85 -19.58
CA THR A 546 -20.48 -37.78 -19.54
C THR A 546 -20.89 -37.53 -18.09
N VAL A 547 -21.12 -36.28 -17.74
CA VAL A 547 -21.62 -35.86 -16.42
C VAL A 547 -22.87 -35.02 -16.59
N ASP A 548 -23.78 -35.09 -15.61
CA ASP A 548 -24.98 -34.28 -15.61
C ASP A 548 -24.67 -32.88 -15.06
N THR A 549 -24.65 -31.89 -15.96
CA THR A 549 -24.41 -30.48 -15.62
C THR A 549 -25.70 -29.69 -15.45
N ASN A 550 -26.88 -30.32 -15.58
CA ASN A 550 -28.16 -29.67 -15.79
C ASN A 550 -28.18 -28.73 -17.03
N GLY A 551 -27.28 -28.96 -17.99
CA GLY A 551 -27.07 -28.13 -19.17
C GLY A 551 -26.86 -28.94 -20.45
N SER A 552 -26.45 -28.25 -21.52
CA SER A 552 -26.15 -28.88 -22.82
C SER A 552 -24.72 -29.40 -22.93
N ILE A 553 -23.79 -28.86 -22.15
CA ILE A 553 -22.39 -29.29 -22.11
C ILE A 553 -22.27 -30.39 -21.05
N THR A 554 -22.00 -31.62 -21.48
CA THR A 554 -21.96 -32.80 -20.60
C THR A 554 -20.70 -33.64 -20.75
N SER A 555 -19.86 -33.34 -21.74
CA SER A 555 -18.66 -34.10 -22.08
C SER A 555 -17.53 -33.19 -22.60
N LEU A 556 -16.32 -33.74 -22.72
CA LEU A 556 -15.19 -33.06 -23.36
C LEU A 556 -15.44 -32.73 -24.85
N LEU A 557 -16.25 -33.54 -25.54
CA LEU A 557 -16.61 -33.28 -26.95
C LEU A 557 -17.45 -32.01 -27.09
N ASP A 558 -18.30 -31.69 -26.12
CA ASP A 558 -19.18 -30.52 -26.17
C ASP A 558 -18.41 -29.18 -26.06
N ILE A 559 -17.15 -29.25 -25.60
CA ILE A 559 -16.25 -28.12 -25.42
C ILE A 559 -15.11 -28.07 -26.45
N GLY A 560 -15.17 -28.90 -27.50
CA GLY A 560 -14.20 -28.88 -28.60
C GLY A 560 -12.98 -29.77 -28.41
N ILE A 561 -13.01 -30.74 -27.49
CA ILE A 561 -11.97 -31.77 -27.38
C ILE A 561 -12.41 -33.00 -28.17
N GLU A 562 -11.75 -33.25 -29.30
CA GLU A 562 -12.02 -34.36 -30.18
C GLU A 562 -11.11 -35.56 -29.89
N ILE A 563 -11.63 -36.77 -30.12
CA ILE A 563 -10.87 -38.02 -29.99
C ILE A 563 -10.61 -38.55 -31.40
N SER A 564 -9.32 -38.67 -31.74
CA SER A 564 -8.83 -39.22 -33.00
C SER A 564 -9.03 -40.74 -33.07
N GLY A 565 -8.91 -41.30 -34.28
CA GLY A 565 -9.05 -42.74 -34.50
C GLY A 565 -7.99 -43.60 -33.81
N ASP A 566 -6.86 -43.02 -33.43
CA ASP A 566 -5.79 -43.63 -32.63
C ASP A 566 -5.99 -43.43 -31.10
N GLY A 567 -7.03 -42.70 -30.68
CA GLY A 567 -7.31 -42.40 -29.28
C GLY A 567 -6.63 -41.14 -28.75
N SER A 568 -5.83 -40.44 -29.55
CA SER A 568 -5.26 -39.13 -29.19
C SER A 568 -6.35 -38.04 -29.12
N LEU A 569 -6.09 -37.00 -28.33
CA LEU A 569 -6.98 -35.85 -28.15
C LEU A 569 -6.53 -34.67 -28.99
N THR A 570 -7.48 -33.93 -29.57
CA THR A 570 -7.22 -32.62 -30.20
C THR A 570 -8.11 -31.57 -29.54
N LEU A 571 -7.52 -30.45 -29.14
CA LEU A 571 -8.26 -29.29 -28.62
C LEU A 571 -8.50 -28.29 -29.76
N ASP A 572 -9.76 -28.07 -30.10
CA ASP A 572 -10.17 -26.90 -30.88
C ASP A 572 -10.26 -25.69 -29.95
N GLU A 573 -9.17 -24.94 -29.86
CA GLU A 573 -9.06 -23.74 -29.01
C GLU A 573 -10.11 -22.68 -29.34
N ASP A 574 -10.49 -22.52 -30.62
CA ASP A 574 -11.49 -21.53 -31.03
C ASP A 574 -12.87 -21.92 -30.47
N THR A 575 -13.26 -23.19 -30.65
CA THR A 575 -14.50 -23.73 -30.09
C THR A 575 -14.50 -23.67 -28.57
N PHE A 576 -13.38 -24.04 -27.93
CA PHE A 576 -13.27 -24.01 -26.47
C PHE A 576 -13.40 -22.60 -25.89
N ASN A 577 -12.69 -21.63 -26.47
CA ASN A 577 -12.76 -20.23 -26.06
C ASN A 577 -14.15 -19.63 -26.32
N GLU A 578 -14.83 -20.00 -27.41
CA GLU A 578 -16.24 -19.62 -27.64
C GLU A 578 -17.15 -20.14 -26.53
N LYS A 579 -16.99 -21.39 -26.10
CA LYS A 579 -17.78 -21.97 -25.00
C LYS A 579 -17.46 -21.32 -23.66
N LEU A 580 -16.20 -21.00 -23.37
CA LEU A 580 -15.81 -20.26 -22.17
C LEU A 580 -16.47 -18.89 -22.09
N SER A 581 -16.56 -18.18 -23.22
CA SER A 581 -17.21 -16.87 -23.28
C SER A 581 -18.74 -16.97 -23.17
N THR A 582 -19.36 -17.93 -23.85
CA THR A 582 -20.82 -17.98 -24.00
C THR A 582 -21.53 -18.85 -22.98
N SER A 583 -20.83 -19.81 -22.36
CA SER A 583 -21.39 -20.88 -21.54
C SER A 583 -20.51 -21.20 -20.32
N TYR A 584 -19.84 -20.18 -19.76
CA TYR A 584 -18.90 -20.32 -18.63
C TYR A 584 -19.42 -21.21 -17.51
N ASP A 585 -20.62 -20.93 -17.00
CA ASP A 585 -21.21 -21.68 -15.88
C ASP A 585 -21.41 -23.17 -16.19
N GLN A 586 -21.69 -23.54 -17.45
CA GLN A 586 -21.80 -24.94 -17.85
C GLN A 586 -20.43 -25.63 -17.89
N ILE A 587 -19.35 -24.91 -18.22
CA ILE A 587 -17.98 -25.44 -18.14
C ILE A 587 -17.56 -25.60 -16.67
N VAL A 588 -17.90 -24.64 -15.81
CA VAL A 588 -17.71 -24.78 -14.36
C VAL A 588 -18.42 -26.04 -13.87
N ALA A 589 -19.70 -26.22 -14.23
CA ALA A 589 -20.46 -27.41 -13.86
C ALA A 589 -19.87 -28.70 -14.43
N LEU A 590 -19.31 -28.68 -15.65
CA LEU A 590 -18.67 -29.83 -16.28
C LEU A 590 -17.47 -30.33 -15.47
N PHE A 591 -16.61 -29.43 -15.00
CA PHE A 591 -15.36 -29.81 -14.33
C PHE A 591 -15.46 -29.87 -12.81
N LYS A 592 -16.07 -28.86 -12.19
CA LYS A 592 -16.28 -28.80 -10.74
C LYS A 592 -17.41 -29.73 -10.29
N GLY A 593 -18.42 -29.91 -11.13
CA GLY A 593 -19.66 -30.61 -10.77
C GLY A 593 -20.75 -29.67 -10.26
N THR A 594 -21.87 -30.27 -9.90
CA THR A 594 -23.03 -29.58 -9.32
C THR A 594 -23.15 -29.92 -7.83
N ASP A 595 -24.17 -29.39 -7.15
CA ASP A 595 -24.39 -29.71 -5.74
C ASP A 595 -24.69 -31.21 -5.50
N ASP A 596 -25.23 -31.89 -6.51
CA ASP A 596 -25.69 -33.28 -6.42
C ASP A 596 -24.75 -34.28 -7.14
N GLU A 597 -23.96 -33.83 -8.12
CA GLU A 597 -23.17 -34.68 -9.01
C GLU A 597 -21.71 -34.22 -9.11
N LYS A 598 -20.77 -35.17 -9.12
CA LYS A 598 -19.35 -34.88 -9.29
C LYS A 598 -19.04 -34.44 -10.73
N GLY A 599 -18.12 -33.50 -10.87
CA GLY A 599 -17.62 -33.08 -12.18
C GLY A 599 -16.50 -33.96 -12.72
N LEU A 600 -16.08 -33.66 -13.95
CA LEU A 600 -14.95 -34.32 -14.61
C LEU A 600 -13.62 -34.07 -13.90
N GLY A 601 -13.42 -32.91 -13.28
CA GLY A 601 -12.19 -32.62 -12.52
C GLY A 601 -11.99 -33.61 -11.37
N ASP A 602 -13.02 -33.81 -10.54
CA ASP A 602 -12.99 -34.81 -9.48
C ASP A 602 -12.87 -36.24 -10.04
N THR A 603 -13.65 -36.56 -11.07
CA THR A 603 -13.65 -37.89 -11.70
C THR A 603 -12.27 -38.25 -12.26
N PHE A 604 -11.61 -37.30 -12.91
CA PHE A 604 -10.28 -37.45 -13.47
C PHE A 604 -9.24 -37.52 -12.37
N ASN A 605 -9.31 -36.63 -11.37
CA ASN A 605 -8.39 -36.62 -10.24
C ASN A 605 -8.40 -37.94 -9.47
N GLU A 606 -9.60 -38.47 -9.18
CA GLU A 606 -9.79 -39.74 -8.48
C GLU A 606 -9.28 -40.91 -9.33
N SER A 607 -9.63 -40.95 -10.62
CA SER A 607 -9.24 -42.02 -11.54
C SER A 607 -7.71 -42.09 -11.72
N PHE A 608 -7.07 -40.96 -12.07
CA PHE A 608 -5.61 -40.90 -12.22
C PHE A 608 -4.90 -41.23 -10.91
N GLY A 609 -5.41 -40.74 -9.77
CA GLY A 609 -4.86 -41.06 -8.46
C GLY A 609 -4.96 -42.55 -8.09
N SER A 610 -6.08 -43.20 -8.39
CA SER A 610 -6.30 -44.61 -8.07
C SER A 610 -5.35 -45.55 -8.82
N TYR A 611 -4.88 -45.13 -10.00
CA TYR A 611 -3.86 -45.86 -10.76
C TYR A 611 -2.44 -45.53 -10.31
N ALA A 612 -2.14 -44.25 -10.05
CA ALA A 612 -0.78 -43.77 -9.85
C ALA A 612 -0.23 -43.89 -8.41
N TYR A 613 -1.06 -43.93 -7.36
CA TYR A 613 -0.57 -44.00 -5.96
C TYR A 613 -0.31 -45.42 -5.44
N SER A 614 0.37 -45.50 -4.29
CA SER A 614 0.61 -46.73 -3.52
C SER A 614 -0.68 -47.50 -3.23
N GLY A 615 -0.70 -48.78 -3.62
CA GLY A 615 -1.88 -49.66 -3.60
C GLY A 615 -2.75 -49.59 -4.88
N GLY A 616 -2.32 -48.82 -5.89
CA GLY A 616 -2.87 -48.81 -7.23
C GLY A 616 -2.10 -49.76 -8.17
N TYR A 617 -2.76 -50.17 -9.26
CA TYR A 617 -2.23 -51.20 -10.18
C TYR A 617 -0.86 -50.88 -10.77
N LEU A 618 -0.55 -49.59 -11.04
CA LEU A 618 0.71 -49.20 -11.64
C LEU A 618 1.86 -49.21 -10.62
N GLN A 619 1.65 -48.65 -9.42
CA GLN A 619 2.66 -48.70 -8.36
C GLN A 619 2.94 -50.14 -7.93
N ASP A 620 1.91 -50.98 -7.83
CA ASP A 620 2.07 -52.38 -7.46
C ASP A 620 2.91 -53.15 -8.51
N GLU A 621 2.78 -52.81 -9.81
CA GLU A 621 3.62 -53.40 -10.88
C GLU A 621 5.06 -52.87 -10.83
N ILE A 622 5.27 -51.57 -10.58
CA ILE A 622 6.59 -50.96 -10.36
C ILE A 622 7.31 -51.66 -9.18
N ASP A 623 6.65 -51.75 -8.02
CA ASP A 623 7.21 -52.36 -6.80
C ASP A 623 7.57 -53.83 -7.06
N ALA A 624 6.72 -54.58 -7.78
CA ALA A 624 6.97 -55.97 -8.12
C ALA A 624 8.16 -56.15 -9.07
N THR A 625 8.33 -55.24 -10.03
CA THR A 625 9.45 -55.20 -10.97
C THR A 625 10.75 -54.84 -10.27
N GLU A 626 10.77 -53.81 -9.42
CA GLU A 626 11.91 -53.43 -8.57
C GLU A 626 12.36 -54.61 -7.69
N ASP A 627 11.42 -55.28 -7.04
CA ASP A 627 11.69 -56.46 -6.23
C ASP A 627 12.27 -57.62 -7.05
N LYS A 628 11.83 -57.79 -8.29
CA LYS A 628 12.35 -58.82 -9.20
C LYS A 628 13.77 -58.50 -9.64
N VAL A 629 14.04 -57.26 -10.03
CA VAL A 629 15.39 -56.76 -10.36
C VAL A 629 16.34 -57.01 -9.19
N LYS A 630 15.93 -56.65 -7.97
CA LYS A 630 16.72 -56.86 -6.76
C LYS A 630 17.04 -58.34 -6.52
N ARG A 631 16.03 -59.22 -6.59
CA ARG A 631 16.22 -60.67 -6.40
C ARG A 631 17.15 -61.28 -7.45
N LEU A 632 17.01 -60.89 -8.71
CA LEU A 632 17.88 -61.36 -9.80
C LEU A 632 19.32 -60.86 -9.60
N GLY A 633 19.49 -59.61 -9.18
CA GLY A 633 20.80 -59.03 -8.89
C GLY A 633 21.52 -59.75 -7.75
N GLU A 634 20.81 -60.05 -6.66
CA GLU A 634 21.32 -60.84 -5.53
C GLU A 634 21.70 -62.26 -5.98
N ALA A 635 20.82 -62.93 -6.75
CA ALA A 635 21.09 -64.27 -7.27
C ALA A 635 22.29 -64.31 -8.22
N TYR A 636 22.45 -63.31 -9.08
CA TYR A 636 23.61 -63.17 -9.96
C TYR A 636 24.92 -63.06 -9.17
N GLN A 637 24.94 -62.23 -8.12
CA GLN A 637 26.13 -62.08 -7.26
C GLN A 637 26.50 -63.40 -6.58
N GLU A 638 25.53 -64.10 -5.99
CA GLU A 638 25.75 -65.39 -5.35
C GLU A 638 26.26 -66.46 -6.35
N ASP A 639 25.69 -66.48 -7.56
CA ASP A 639 26.09 -67.40 -8.62
C ASP A 639 27.53 -67.13 -9.10
N MET A 640 27.90 -65.86 -9.26
CA MET A 640 29.27 -65.47 -9.62
C MET A 640 30.29 -65.84 -8.54
N GLU A 641 29.99 -65.63 -7.26
CA GLU A 641 30.84 -66.07 -6.14
C GLU A 641 31.00 -67.60 -6.12
N ARG A 642 29.91 -68.33 -6.38
CA ARG A 642 29.92 -69.80 -6.47
C ARG A 642 30.77 -70.29 -7.63
N ILE A 643 30.64 -69.67 -8.81
CA ILE A 643 31.44 -69.97 -10.00
C ILE A 643 32.92 -69.70 -9.71
N GLU A 644 33.27 -68.52 -9.19
CA GLU A 644 34.65 -68.18 -8.86
C GLU A 644 35.28 -69.21 -7.93
N LYS A 645 34.60 -69.54 -6.83
CA LYS A 645 35.06 -70.54 -5.86
C LYS A 645 35.19 -71.95 -6.46
N LYS A 646 34.26 -72.35 -7.34
CA LYS A 646 34.33 -73.64 -8.06
C LYS A 646 35.61 -73.70 -8.90
N TYR A 647 35.92 -72.65 -9.65
CA TYR A 647 37.08 -72.61 -10.54
C TYR A 647 38.41 -72.41 -9.79
N GLU A 648 38.41 -71.73 -8.64
CA GLU A 648 39.56 -71.71 -7.72
C GLU A 648 39.91 -73.11 -7.20
N ILE A 649 38.89 -73.90 -6.78
CA ILE A 649 39.07 -75.28 -6.32
C ILE A 649 39.58 -76.17 -7.46
N MET A 650 38.96 -76.09 -8.64
CA MET A 650 39.38 -76.85 -9.82
C MET A 650 40.81 -76.52 -10.24
N ALA A 651 41.22 -75.24 -10.23
CA ALA A 651 42.60 -74.84 -10.50
C ALA A 651 43.59 -75.48 -9.51
N ALA A 652 43.24 -75.51 -8.22
CA ALA A 652 44.05 -76.16 -7.19
C ALA A 652 44.15 -77.68 -7.38
N GLU A 653 43.07 -78.35 -7.80
CA GLU A 653 43.07 -79.77 -8.15
C GLU A 653 43.91 -80.06 -9.40
N TYR A 654 43.79 -79.24 -10.45
CA TYR A 654 44.60 -79.35 -11.65
C TYR A 654 46.09 -79.11 -11.37
N THR A 655 46.43 -78.21 -10.45
CA THR A 655 47.82 -78.01 -9.98
C THR A 655 48.37 -79.28 -9.33
N LYS A 656 47.58 -79.95 -8.47
CA LYS A 656 47.98 -81.22 -7.85
C LYS A 656 48.13 -82.33 -8.88
N LEU A 657 47.21 -82.40 -9.85
CA LEU A 657 47.26 -83.36 -10.94
C LEU A 657 48.51 -83.15 -11.81
N ASP A 658 48.86 -81.90 -12.17
CA ASP A 658 50.07 -81.59 -12.93
C ASP A 658 51.34 -82.01 -12.15
N SER A 659 51.36 -81.82 -10.83
CA SER A 659 52.44 -82.35 -9.97
C SER A 659 52.52 -83.88 -10.01
N TYR A 660 51.40 -84.60 -9.94
CA TYR A 660 51.38 -86.07 -10.05
C TYR A 660 51.80 -86.55 -11.44
N LEU A 661 51.38 -85.88 -12.50
CA LEU A 661 51.77 -86.20 -13.86
C LEU A 661 53.27 -85.95 -14.06
N SER A 662 53.81 -84.86 -13.51
CA SER A 662 55.24 -84.59 -13.51
C SER A 662 56.04 -85.67 -12.77
N GLU A 663 55.56 -86.14 -11.60
CA GLU A 663 56.15 -87.29 -10.90
C GLU A 663 56.10 -88.57 -11.74
N ILE A 664 54.96 -88.87 -12.38
CA ILE A 664 54.80 -90.04 -13.26
C ILE A 664 55.76 -89.93 -14.46
N SER A 665 55.85 -88.78 -15.12
CA SER A 665 56.80 -88.55 -16.22
C SER A 665 58.25 -88.65 -15.77
N SER A 666 58.56 -88.23 -14.54
CA SER A 666 59.88 -88.41 -13.93
C SER A 666 60.18 -89.89 -13.67
N ILE A 667 59.21 -90.65 -13.14
CA ILE A 667 59.30 -92.11 -12.95
C ILE A 667 59.43 -92.83 -14.30
N GLU A 668 58.68 -92.43 -15.32
CA GLU A 668 58.75 -93.00 -16.67
C GLU A 668 60.11 -92.71 -17.32
N SER A 669 60.64 -91.49 -17.17
CA SER A 669 61.99 -91.13 -17.59
C SER A 669 63.06 -91.93 -16.84
N TYR A 670 62.89 -92.14 -15.54
CA TYR A 670 63.76 -92.97 -14.71
C TYR A 670 63.72 -94.44 -15.11
N ILE A 671 62.53 -95.01 -15.34
CA ILE A 671 62.33 -96.38 -15.83
C ILE A 671 62.90 -96.53 -17.24
N GLY A 672 62.73 -95.55 -18.13
CA GLY A 672 63.34 -95.53 -19.46
C GLY A 672 64.87 -95.51 -19.40
N THR A 673 65.43 -94.79 -18.43
CA THR A 673 66.88 -94.76 -18.17
C THR A 673 67.38 -96.09 -17.59
N MET A 674 66.62 -96.74 -16.71
CA MET A 674 66.91 -98.09 -16.19
C MET A 674 66.81 -99.17 -17.28
N LEU A 675 65.77 -99.14 -18.11
CA LEU A 675 65.58 -100.09 -19.22
C LEU A 675 66.67 -99.97 -20.29
N SER A 676 67.14 -98.75 -20.58
CA SER A 676 68.23 -98.52 -21.52
C SER A 676 69.60 -98.94 -20.98
N THR A 677 69.78 -99.01 -19.66
CA THR A 677 71.00 -99.53 -19.03
C THR A 677 71.03 -101.06 -18.92
N THR A 678 69.88 -101.73 -18.76
CA THR A 678 69.83 -103.22 -18.76
C THR A 678 69.96 -103.89 -20.13
N LYS A 679 69.83 -103.16 -21.26
CA LYS A 679 69.90 -103.73 -22.61
C LYS A 679 71.33 -103.76 -23.21
N LYS A 680 72.37 -103.47 -22.44
CA LYS A 680 73.72 -103.24 -22.99
C LYS A 680 74.83 -104.21 -22.55
N ASP A 681 74.51 -105.28 -21.82
CA ASP A 681 75.47 -106.34 -21.49
C ASP A 681 74.91 -107.72 -21.94
N ASP A 682 74.92 -107.96 -23.25
CA ASP A 682 75.01 -109.29 -23.85
C ASP A 682 75.69 -109.11 -25.23
N ASP A 683 77.03 -108.96 -25.17
CA ASP A 683 77.99 -109.45 -26.17
C ASP A 683 79.33 -109.74 -25.47
#